data_AF-A0AAI9HNL3-F1
#
_entry.id   AF-A0AAI9HNL3-F1
#
_cell.length_a   1.000
_cell.length_b   1.000
_cell.length_c   1.000
_cell.angle_alpha   90.00
_cell.angle_beta   90.00
_cell.angle_gamma   90.00
#
_symmetry.space_group_name_H-M   'P 1'
#
loop_
_entity.id
_entity.type
_entity.pdbx_description
1 polymer ?
#
loop_
_entity_poly.entity_id
_entity_poly.type
_entity_poly.pdbx_seq_one_letter_code
_entity_poly.pdbx_strand_id
1 'polypeptide(L)'
;MFQDNPLLAQLKQQLHDKTLRVEGIVKSTDKGYGFLEVDGQKSYFIPPPQMKKVMHGDRVTAAIHTVNNKDVAEPEALITPFLDRFVGRVQRKENDDRLWIIPDHPLLKDSIPCRPAKGVDHEFRQGDWAVAEMRRHPLKGDRSFHAEITGFITDADDHYAPWWVTLTRHQHALKEPEPVEVTMADDNLPRTDLTHLDFVTIDSASTEDMDDALYITTGDNNQLQLTIAIADPTSYIPAGSELDAIAHKRAFTNYLPGFNIPMLPRNLSDDLCSLHPHVRRPALVCQVSINEDGSLADDAVFFAAWVESKAKLAYDDVSDLLEGVADRVTTDETIRRQISLLQDMYQRRHHWRETHALVFKDRPDYRFILDENGVVTDIVAEQRRSANRIVEEAMITANICAAQVLDKKLGFGVYNVHTGLDPLTISQAVALLAENGINFSAEELLTLDGFCRLRRELDNQPTQFLDSRIRRFQTFAEVRMEKGPHFGLGLDGYATWTSPIRKYSDIVNHRLLKAIIAGQSAEKPAEALAEHLAERRRANRMAERDVGDWLYARYLQPYAGTDTPFPAEIIDITRGGVRVRLTDNGAVAFIPGTFIHPVKDELQCSQETGSVLIKGEVRYRLNDIIPVKIEEVKMETRSILARPL
;
A
#
# COMPACT_ATOMS: atom_id res chain seq x y z
N MET A 1 -12.79 17.91 -59.68
CA MET A 1 -12.47 16.48 -59.89
C MET A 1 -10.95 16.30 -59.75
N PHE A 2 -10.43 16.46 -58.53
CA PHE A 2 -8.99 16.35 -58.19
C PHE A 2 -8.78 15.40 -56.99
N GLN A 3 -9.59 14.34 -56.90
CA GLN A 3 -9.57 13.47 -55.72
C GLN A 3 -8.62 12.27 -55.81
N ASP A 4 -8.11 11.89 -56.99
CA ASP A 4 -7.21 10.73 -57.11
C ASP A 4 -6.03 11.03 -58.05
N ASN A 5 -5.01 11.74 -57.56
CA ASN A 5 -3.71 11.88 -58.25
C ASN A 5 -2.68 10.93 -57.59
N PRO A 6 -2.27 9.84 -58.25
CA PRO A 6 -1.32 8.86 -57.71
C PRO A 6 0.04 9.47 -57.34
N LEU A 7 0.48 10.49 -58.07
CA LEU A 7 1.74 11.19 -57.81
C LEU A 7 1.64 12.02 -56.52
N LEU A 8 0.48 12.61 -56.25
CA LEU A 8 0.23 13.38 -55.04
C LEU A 8 0.12 12.46 -53.81
N ALA A 9 -0.44 11.26 -53.98
CA ALA A 9 -0.46 10.22 -52.95
C ALA A 9 0.97 9.72 -52.65
N GLN A 10 1.76 9.45 -53.68
CA GLN A 10 3.16 9.01 -53.54
C GLN A 10 4.04 10.09 -52.90
N LEU A 11 3.86 11.37 -53.27
CA LEU A 11 4.60 12.49 -52.67
C LEU A 11 4.21 12.70 -51.20
N LYS A 12 2.91 12.59 -50.87
CA LYS A 12 2.43 12.63 -49.48
C LYS A 12 3.02 11.48 -48.65
N GLN A 13 3.08 10.27 -49.21
CA GLN A 13 3.68 9.12 -48.56
C GLN A 13 5.18 9.33 -48.30
N GLN A 14 5.93 9.79 -49.30
CA GLN A 14 7.38 10.06 -49.15
C GLN A 14 7.70 11.18 -48.14
N LEU A 15 6.87 12.23 -48.07
CA LEU A 15 7.01 13.29 -47.06
C LEU A 15 6.68 12.77 -45.66
N HIS A 16 5.65 11.92 -45.55
CA HIS A 16 5.26 11.28 -44.31
C HIS A 16 6.35 10.33 -43.78
N ASP A 17 6.99 9.55 -44.65
CA ASP A 17 8.05 8.60 -44.27
C ASP A 17 9.34 9.28 -43.80
N LYS A 18 9.61 10.52 -44.25
CA LYS A 18 10.78 11.32 -43.83
C LYS A 18 10.56 12.13 -42.54
N THR A 19 9.33 12.20 -42.04
CA THR A 19 9.01 12.99 -40.86
C THR A 19 9.46 12.24 -39.60
N LEU A 20 10.16 12.95 -38.69
CA LEU A 20 10.59 12.37 -37.42
C LEU A 20 9.38 11.95 -36.62
N ARG A 21 9.38 10.69 -36.15
CA ARG A 21 8.38 10.17 -35.24
C ARG A 21 9.00 9.91 -33.89
N VAL A 22 8.28 10.30 -32.86
CA VAL A 22 8.67 10.04 -31.47
C VAL A 22 7.51 9.41 -30.74
N GLU A 23 7.86 8.61 -29.77
CA GLU A 23 6.93 7.99 -28.85
C GLU A 23 6.94 8.75 -27.53
N GLY A 24 5.77 8.95 -26.93
CA GLY A 24 5.71 9.62 -25.63
C GLY A 24 4.33 9.55 -24.99
N ILE A 25 4.23 10.15 -23.81
CA ILE A 25 3.01 10.23 -22.99
C ILE A 25 2.39 11.62 -23.13
N VAL A 26 1.08 11.68 -23.39
CA VAL A 26 0.33 12.93 -23.49
C VAL A 26 0.11 13.56 -22.12
N LYS A 27 0.46 14.82 -21.95
CA LYS A 27 0.23 15.64 -20.75
C LYS A 27 -0.71 16.80 -21.09
N SER A 28 -1.94 16.75 -20.59
CA SER A 28 -2.93 17.81 -20.78
C SER A 28 -2.67 19.00 -19.86
N THR A 29 -3.17 20.17 -20.25
CA THR A 29 -3.19 21.37 -19.41
C THR A 29 -4.60 21.93 -19.31
N ASP A 30 -4.85 22.83 -18.37
CA ASP A 30 -6.14 23.52 -18.23
C ASP A 30 -6.49 24.44 -19.42
N LYS A 31 -5.54 24.70 -20.34
CA LYS A 31 -5.67 25.66 -21.44
C LYS A 31 -5.99 25.00 -22.79
N GLY A 32 -6.37 23.72 -22.80
CA GLY A 32 -6.79 22.99 -24.01
C GLY A 32 -5.68 22.57 -24.98
N TYR A 33 -4.43 22.97 -24.72
CA TYR A 33 -3.23 22.39 -25.34
C TYR A 33 -2.57 21.37 -24.40
N GLY A 34 -1.62 20.60 -24.92
CA GLY A 34 -0.86 19.64 -24.13
C GLY A 34 0.59 19.52 -24.58
N PHE A 35 1.27 18.53 -24.02
CA PHE A 35 2.63 18.18 -24.37
C PHE A 35 2.78 16.68 -24.56
N LEU A 36 3.67 16.26 -25.44
CA LEU A 36 4.12 14.88 -25.57
C LEU A 36 5.46 14.74 -24.86
N GLU A 37 5.48 14.04 -23.74
CA GLU A 37 6.68 13.79 -22.92
C GLU A 37 7.34 12.47 -23.35
N VAL A 38 8.61 12.53 -23.79
CA VAL A 38 9.32 11.37 -24.34
C VAL A 38 10.20 10.69 -23.29
N ASP A 39 10.93 11.46 -22.50
CA ASP A 39 11.98 10.96 -21.59
C ASP A 39 12.14 11.82 -20.32
N GLY A 40 11.09 12.54 -19.90
CA GLY A 40 11.07 13.38 -18.69
C GLY A 40 11.86 14.70 -18.79
N GLN A 41 12.78 14.81 -19.75
CA GLN A 41 13.54 16.02 -20.04
C GLN A 41 13.07 16.71 -21.32
N LYS A 42 12.60 15.94 -22.30
CA LYS A 42 12.13 16.45 -23.59
C LYS A 42 10.62 16.33 -23.73
N SER A 43 10.00 17.45 -24.07
CA SER A 43 8.56 17.52 -24.34
C SER A 43 8.27 18.33 -25.61
N TYR A 44 7.34 17.84 -26.43
CA TYR A 44 6.88 18.54 -27.64
C TYR A 44 5.49 19.14 -27.43
N PHE A 45 5.23 20.32 -27.98
CA PHE A 45 3.92 20.96 -27.83
C PHE A 45 2.86 20.27 -28.69
N ILE A 46 1.70 19.94 -28.11
CA ILE A 46 0.54 19.41 -28.82
C ILE A 46 -0.52 20.53 -28.90
N PRO A 47 -0.87 20.99 -30.12
CA PRO A 47 -1.80 22.10 -30.29
C PRO A 47 -3.25 21.66 -30.01
N PRO A 48 -4.16 22.59 -29.65
CA PRO A 48 -5.53 22.24 -29.26
C PRO A 48 -6.32 21.38 -30.26
N PRO A 49 -6.22 21.56 -31.60
CA PRO A 49 -6.90 20.68 -32.54
C PRO A 49 -6.41 19.23 -32.48
N GLN A 50 -5.13 19.02 -32.19
CA GLN A 50 -4.54 17.68 -32.08
C GLN A 50 -4.84 17.05 -30.72
N MET A 51 -4.97 17.85 -29.66
CA MET A 51 -5.43 17.37 -28.35
C MET A 51 -6.82 16.73 -28.40
N LYS A 52 -7.67 17.07 -29.37
CA LYS A 52 -8.99 16.41 -29.53
C LYS A 52 -8.90 14.93 -29.94
N LYS A 53 -7.74 14.46 -30.43
CA LYS A 53 -7.52 13.07 -30.87
C LYS A 53 -7.02 12.16 -29.74
N VAL A 54 -6.57 12.73 -28.63
CA VAL A 54 -5.88 12.06 -27.53
C VAL A 54 -6.49 12.45 -26.19
N MET A 55 -6.19 11.70 -25.14
CA MET A 55 -6.48 12.08 -23.76
C MET A 55 -5.20 12.18 -22.94
N HIS A 56 -5.30 12.80 -21.77
CA HIS A 56 -4.19 12.82 -20.82
C HIS A 56 -3.76 11.38 -20.49
N GLY A 57 -2.45 11.14 -20.49
CA GLY A 57 -1.84 9.87 -20.13
C GLY A 57 -1.69 8.89 -21.29
N ASP A 58 -2.29 9.14 -22.46
CA ASP A 58 -2.15 8.24 -23.61
C ASP A 58 -0.68 8.12 -24.01
N ARG A 59 -0.24 6.88 -24.28
CA ARG A 59 1.04 6.62 -24.92
C ARG A 59 0.82 6.56 -26.42
N VAL A 60 1.47 7.47 -27.16
CA VAL A 60 1.24 7.64 -28.60
C VAL A 60 2.55 7.77 -29.35
N THR A 61 2.51 7.40 -30.63
CA THR A 61 3.49 7.85 -31.61
C THR A 61 2.97 9.13 -32.25
N ALA A 62 3.82 10.15 -32.33
CA ALA A 62 3.52 11.42 -32.98
C ALA A 62 4.57 11.80 -34.01
N ALA A 63 4.13 12.38 -35.12
CA ALA A 63 5.00 13.07 -36.07
C ALA A 63 5.38 14.45 -35.52
N ILE A 64 6.66 14.80 -35.62
CA ILE A 64 7.20 16.08 -35.18
C ILE A 64 7.38 17.01 -36.38
N HIS A 65 6.71 18.16 -36.32
CA HIS A 65 6.79 19.21 -37.32
C HIS A 65 7.36 20.48 -36.72
N THR A 66 8.35 21.09 -37.36
CA THR A 66 8.85 22.41 -36.96
C THR A 66 8.03 23.50 -37.65
N VAL A 67 7.28 24.26 -36.86
CA VAL A 67 6.46 25.39 -37.34
C VAL A 67 6.93 26.64 -36.62
N ASN A 68 7.38 27.66 -37.36
CA ASN A 68 7.89 28.93 -36.81
C ASN A 68 8.98 28.73 -35.73
N ASN A 69 9.98 27.88 -36.02
CA ASN A 69 11.05 27.49 -35.09
C ASN A 69 10.57 26.86 -33.77
N LYS A 70 9.37 26.29 -33.74
CA LYS A 70 8.87 25.50 -32.61
C LYS A 70 8.48 24.10 -33.07
N ASP A 71 8.91 23.11 -32.32
CA ASP A 71 8.55 21.72 -32.59
C ASP A 71 7.15 21.42 -32.05
N VAL A 72 6.30 20.90 -32.93
CA VAL A 72 4.90 20.60 -32.71
C VAL A 72 4.69 19.11 -32.94
N ALA A 73 4.05 18.44 -31.99
CA ALA A 73 3.69 17.04 -32.09
C ALA A 73 2.27 16.88 -32.66
N GLU A 74 2.15 16.07 -33.72
CA GLU A 74 0.89 15.59 -34.27
C GLU A 74 0.74 14.08 -33.95
N PRO A 75 -0.14 13.69 -33.00
CA PRO A 75 -0.39 12.29 -32.69
C PRO A 75 -0.94 11.52 -33.88
N GLU A 76 -0.33 10.37 -34.19
CA GLU A 76 -0.67 9.53 -35.34
C GLU A 76 -1.23 8.16 -34.94
N ALA A 77 -0.62 7.50 -33.94
CA ALA A 77 -0.98 6.15 -33.53
C ALA A 77 -1.03 6.03 -32.01
N LEU A 78 -2.04 5.32 -31.51
CA LEU A 78 -2.16 4.97 -30.09
C LEU A 78 -1.38 3.68 -29.82
N ILE A 79 -0.44 3.74 -28.88
CA ILE A 79 0.31 2.57 -28.41
C ILE A 79 -0.43 1.95 -27.22
N THR A 80 -0.76 2.77 -26.23
CA THR A 80 -1.49 2.32 -25.05
C THR A 80 -2.46 3.43 -24.61
N PRO A 81 -3.77 3.15 -24.52
CA PRO A 81 -4.71 4.12 -23.96
C PRO A 81 -4.43 4.33 -22.47
N PHE A 82 -4.65 5.55 -21.98
CA PHE A 82 -4.63 5.82 -20.54
C PHE A 82 -5.84 5.21 -19.84
N LEU A 83 -7.03 5.43 -20.42
CA LEU A 83 -8.28 4.86 -19.93
C LEU A 83 -8.68 3.64 -20.73
N ASP A 84 -8.93 2.55 -20.01
CA ASP A 84 -9.62 1.38 -20.55
C ASP A 84 -10.89 1.12 -19.73
N ARG A 85 -10.77 0.42 -18.60
CA ARG A 85 -11.82 0.35 -17.57
C ARG A 85 -11.66 1.48 -16.56
N PHE A 86 -12.72 2.22 -16.26
CA PHE A 86 -12.69 3.34 -15.33
C PHE A 86 -14.02 3.53 -14.59
N VAL A 87 -13.97 4.28 -13.50
CA VAL A 87 -15.16 4.76 -12.79
C VAL A 87 -15.35 6.25 -13.06
N GLY A 88 -16.59 6.71 -13.06
CA GLY A 88 -16.89 8.12 -13.33
C GLY A 88 -18.31 8.49 -12.96
N ARG A 89 -18.59 9.79 -13.02
CA ARG A 89 -19.93 10.33 -12.79
C ARG A 89 -20.68 10.48 -14.09
N VAL A 90 -21.92 9.97 -14.11
CA VAL A 90 -22.82 10.11 -15.24
C VAL A 90 -23.34 11.54 -15.33
N GLN A 91 -23.40 12.06 -16.55
CA GLN A 91 -24.02 13.32 -16.89
C GLN A 91 -25.13 13.11 -17.92
N ARG A 92 -26.24 13.81 -17.70
CA ARG A 92 -27.41 13.90 -18.55
C ARG A 92 -27.78 15.38 -18.68
N LYS A 93 -28.04 15.84 -19.90
CA LYS A 93 -28.57 17.18 -20.13
C LYS A 93 -30.09 17.15 -19.97
N GLU A 94 -30.67 18.23 -19.45
CA GLU A 94 -32.12 18.39 -19.41
C GLU A 94 -32.71 18.20 -20.83
N ASN A 95 -33.69 17.30 -20.95
CA ASN A 95 -34.36 16.94 -22.20
C ASN A 95 -33.49 16.24 -23.27
N ASP A 96 -32.36 15.63 -22.89
CA ASP A 96 -31.58 14.73 -23.75
C ASP A 96 -31.50 13.33 -23.12
N ASP A 97 -31.76 12.30 -23.93
CA ASP A 97 -31.65 10.89 -23.53
C ASP A 97 -30.21 10.37 -23.68
N ARG A 98 -29.31 11.17 -24.24
CA ARG A 98 -27.89 10.81 -24.32
C ARG A 98 -27.22 10.93 -22.95
N LEU A 99 -26.33 9.98 -22.69
CA LEU A 99 -25.50 9.96 -21.50
C LEU A 99 -24.06 10.35 -21.85
N TRP A 100 -23.43 10.98 -20.89
CA TRP A 100 -21.98 11.17 -20.85
C TRP A 100 -21.46 10.67 -19.51
N ILE A 101 -20.17 10.38 -19.45
CA ILE A 101 -19.49 10.05 -18.21
C ILE A 101 -18.21 10.86 -18.09
N ILE A 102 -17.99 11.49 -16.93
CA ILE A 102 -16.71 12.13 -16.62
C ILE A 102 -15.88 11.13 -15.81
N PRO A 103 -14.72 10.68 -16.33
CA PRO A 103 -13.82 9.81 -15.58
C PRO A 103 -13.40 10.44 -14.26
N ASP A 104 -13.36 9.64 -13.19
CA ASP A 104 -12.91 10.12 -11.89
C ASP A 104 -11.39 10.17 -11.80
N HIS A 105 -10.82 11.16 -12.49
CA HIS A 105 -9.39 11.44 -12.51
C HIS A 105 -9.15 12.96 -12.49
N PRO A 106 -8.27 13.50 -11.62
CA PRO A 106 -8.12 14.95 -11.46
C PRO A 106 -7.78 15.75 -12.73
N LEU A 107 -7.16 15.09 -13.71
CA LEU A 107 -6.73 15.69 -14.99
C LEU A 107 -7.66 15.39 -16.18
N LEU A 108 -8.73 14.59 -15.99
CA LEU A 108 -9.69 14.27 -17.04
C LEU A 108 -11.02 14.96 -16.76
N LYS A 109 -11.19 16.15 -17.34
CA LYS A 109 -12.38 17.00 -17.13
C LYS A 109 -13.43 16.85 -18.24
N ASP A 110 -13.06 16.24 -19.37
CA ASP A 110 -13.92 16.11 -20.53
C ASP A 110 -14.95 14.99 -20.34
N SER A 111 -16.20 15.29 -20.66
CA SER A 111 -17.30 14.32 -20.65
C SER A 111 -17.23 13.39 -21.87
N ILE A 112 -17.19 12.09 -21.66
CA ILE A 112 -17.12 11.09 -22.72
C ILE A 112 -18.54 10.60 -23.04
N PRO A 113 -19.02 10.70 -24.31
CA PRO A 113 -20.31 10.14 -24.70
C PRO A 113 -20.38 8.64 -24.38
N CYS A 114 -21.47 8.19 -23.80
CA CYS A 114 -21.62 6.80 -23.41
C CYS A 114 -23.05 6.28 -23.55
N ARG A 115 -23.18 4.95 -23.42
CA ARG A 115 -24.46 4.24 -23.35
C ARG A 115 -24.32 3.04 -22.39
N PRO A 116 -25.39 2.57 -21.76
CA PRO A 116 -25.37 1.31 -21.00
C PRO A 116 -25.02 0.12 -21.91
N ALA A 117 -24.20 -0.80 -21.40
CA ALA A 117 -23.95 -2.06 -22.04
C ALA A 117 -25.20 -2.94 -22.03
N LYS A 118 -25.25 -3.95 -22.91
CA LYS A 118 -26.36 -4.91 -22.95
C LYS A 118 -26.42 -5.68 -21.62
N GLY A 119 -27.57 -5.67 -20.95
CA GLY A 119 -27.78 -6.33 -19.66
C GLY A 119 -27.58 -5.43 -18.43
N VAL A 120 -27.29 -4.14 -18.64
CA VAL A 120 -27.33 -3.13 -17.58
C VAL A 120 -28.72 -2.49 -17.56
N ASP A 121 -29.58 -2.96 -16.66
CA ASP A 121 -30.99 -2.56 -16.57
C ASP A 121 -31.24 -1.38 -15.59
N HIS A 122 -30.21 -0.60 -15.27
CA HIS A 122 -30.30 0.58 -14.39
C HIS A 122 -30.61 1.85 -15.18
N GLU A 123 -31.58 2.65 -14.72
CA GLU A 123 -31.87 3.97 -15.27
C GLU A 123 -30.95 5.02 -14.63
N PHE A 124 -29.85 5.36 -15.32
CA PHE A 124 -28.86 6.30 -14.83
C PHE A 124 -29.39 7.73 -14.73
N ARG A 125 -29.20 8.35 -13.56
CA ARG A 125 -29.52 9.75 -13.28
C ARG A 125 -28.28 10.64 -13.35
N GLN A 126 -28.52 11.94 -13.37
CA GLN A 126 -27.45 12.95 -13.28
C GLN A 126 -26.70 12.76 -11.97
N GLY A 127 -25.38 12.57 -12.06
CA GLY A 127 -24.49 12.45 -10.90
C GLY A 127 -24.23 11.03 -10.42
N ASP A 128 -24.98 10.03 -10.89
CA ASP A 128 -24.77 8.63 -10.51
C ASP A 128 -23.34 8.18 -10.81
N TRP A 129 -22.82 7.32 -9.95
CA TRP A 129 -21.53 6.68 -10.15
C TRP A 129 -21.68 5.40 -10.95
N ALA A 130 -20.82 5.27 -11.96
CA ALA A 130 -20.82 4.12 -12.86
C ALA A 130 -19.40 3.63 -13.14
N VAL A 131 -19.29 2.34 -13.46
CA VAL A 131 -18.10 1.76 -14.08
C VAL A 131 -18.34 1.66 -15.58
N ALA A 132 -17.34 2.05 -16.36
CA ALA A 132 -17.40 2.06 -17.81
C ALA A 132 -16.11 1.53 -18.42
N GLU A 133 -16.22 1.13 -19.68
CA GLU A 133 -15.09 0.71 -20.50
C GLU A 133 -15.03 1.54 -21.78
N MET A 134 -13.81 1.95 -22.16
CA MET A 134 -13.57 2.64 -23.40
C MET A 134 -13.83 1.71 -24.58
N ARG A 135 -14.60 2.19 -25.57
CA ARG A 135 -14.94 1.42 -26.79
C ARG A 135 -14.41 2.05 -28.05
N ARG A 136 -14.31 3.37 -28.09
CA ARG A 136 -13.84 4.11 -29.26
C ARG A 136 -12.80 5.13 -28.88
N HIS A 137 -11.81 5.29 -29.77
CA HIS A 137 -10.70 6.21 -29.59
C HIS A 137 -10.32 6.83 -30.94
N PRO A 138 -10.17 8.16 -31.08
CA PRO A 138 -9.89 8.79 -32.37
C PRO A 138 -8.65 8.25 -33.10
N LEU A 139 -7.55 8.01 -32.37
CA LEU A 139 -6.34 7.37 -32.92
C LEU A 139 -6.50 5.90 -33.35
N LYS A 140 -7.65 5.25 -33.10
CA LYS A 140 -7.98 3.92 -33.65
C LYS A 140 -8.82 4.01 -34.95
N GLY A 141 -9.02 5.23 -35.47
CA GLY A 141 -9.84 5.49 -36.66
C GLY A 141 -11.31 5.83 -36.36
N ASP A 142 -11.69 5.88 -35.07
CA ASP A 142 -13.03 6.29 -34.67
C ASP A 142 -13.25 7.81 -34.82
N ARG A 143 -14.52 8.22 -34.97
CA ARG A 143 -14.87 9.65 -35.07
C ARG A 143 -14.63 10.43 -33.78
N SER A 144 -14.82 9.80 -32.62
CA SER A 144 -14.73 10.41 -31.30
C SER A 144 -14.50 9.36 -30.22
N PHE A 145 -14.15 9.81 -29.02
CA PHE A 145 -14.23 8.97 -27.82
C PHE A 145 -15.66 8.50 -27.57
N HIS A 146 -15.80 7.26 -27.12
CA HIS A 146 -17.06 6.70 -26.65
C HIS A 146 -16.79 5.58 -25.63
N ALA A 147 -17.59 5.53 -24.57
CA ALA A 147 -17.53 4.50 -23.54
C ALA A 147 -18.84 3.71 -23.46
N GLU A 148 -18.79 2.51 -22.90
CA GLU A 148 -19.98 1.76 -22.50
C GLU A 148 -20.00 1.64 -20.98
N ILE A 149 -21.12 2.00 -20.36
CA ILE A 149 -21.32 1.80 -18.92
C ILE A 149 -21.57 0.31 -18.70
N THR A 150 -20.68 -0.34 -17.98
CA THR A 150 -20.73 -1.79 -17.70
C THR A 150 -21.40 -2.11 -16.38
N GLY A 151 -21.62 -1.11 -15.51
CA GLY A 151 -22.37 -1.29 -14.27
C GLY A 151 -22.65 0.00 -13.52
N PHE A 152 -23.72 0.00 -12.74
CA PHE A 152 -24.02 1.00 -11.72
C PHE A 152 -23.20 0.73 -10.46
N ILE A 153 -22.72 1.79 -9.80
CA ILE A 153 -21.97 1.69 -8.54
C ILE A 153 -22.85 2.16 -7.39
N THR A 154 -23.24 3.44 -7.41
CA THR A 154 -24.10 4.04 -6.39
C THR A 154 -24.67 5.37 -6.88
N ASP A 155 -25.69 5.87 -6.19
CA ASP A 155 -26.36 7.13 -6.49
C ASP A 155 -25.44 8.35 -6.20
N ALA A 156 -25.79 9.51 -6.75
CA ALA A 156 -25.01 10.74 -6.62
C ALA A 156 -24.76 11.19 -5.16
N ASP A 157 -25.75 10.98 -4.28
CA ASP A 157 -25.78 11.49 -2.91
C ASP A 157 -25.45 10.42 -1.85
N ASP A 158 -24.94 9.24 -2.26
CA ASP A 158 -24.56 8.20 -1.33
C ASP A 158 -23.33 8.61 -0.48
N HIS A 159 -23.53 8.66 0.84
CA HIS A 159 -22.46 8.96 1.80
C HIS A 159 -21.31 7.95 1.71
N TYR A 160 -21.59 6.69 1.35
CA TYR A 160 -20.61 5.61 1.18
C TYR A 160 -19.98 5.54 -0.22
N ALA A 161 -20.28 6.49 -1.12
CA ALA A 161 -19.64 6.57 -2.43
C ALA A 161 -18.10 6.46 -2.40
N PRO A 162 -17.36 7.06 -1.42
CA PRO A 162 -15.90 6.89 -1.35
C PRO A 162 -15.45 5.42 -1.37
N TRP A 163 -16.18 4.54 -0.69
CA TRP A 163 -15.85 3.12 -0.61
C TRP A 163 -16.24 2.37 -1.88
N TRP A 164 -17.49 2.48 -2.32
CA TRP A 164 -17.99 1.70 -3.47
C TRP A 164 -17.29 2.06 -4.78
N VAL A 165 -17.05 3.35 -5.00
CA VAL A 165 -16.34 3.86 -6.18
C VAL A 165 -14.89 3.35 -6.17
N THR A 166 -14.22 3.44 -5.03
CA THR A 166 -12.82 3.03 -4.89
C THR A 166 -12.65 1.51 -5.02
N LEU A 167 -13.49 0.72 -4.36
CA LEU A 167 -13.47 -0.73 -4.47
C LEU A 167 -13.73 -1.17 -5.92
N THR A 168 -14.70 -0.55 -6.59
CA THR A 168 -15.01 -0.87 -7.98
C THR A 168 -13.87 -0.46 -8.92
N ARG A 169 -13.24 0.69 -8.71
CA ARG A 169 -12.05 1.13 -9.46
C ARG A 169 -10.96 0.07 -9.42
N HIS A 170 -10.61 -0.39 -8.22
CA HIS A 170 -9.52 -1.34 -7.98
C HIS A 170 -9.94 -2.81 -8.10
N GLN A 171 -11.16 -3.07 -8.61
CA GLN A 171 -11.69 -4.42 -8.84
C GLN A 171 -11.69 -5.30 -7.58
N HIS A 172 -11.95 -4.68 -6.43
CA HIS A 172 -12.16 -5.39 -5.17
C HIS A 172 -13.58 -5.93 -5.08
N ALA A 173 -13.74 -6.98 -4.27
CA ALA A 173 -15.07 -7.39 -3.84
C ALA A 173 -15.73 -6.25 -3.08
N LEU A 174 -17.03 -6.05 -3.28
CA LEU A 174 -17.84 -5.04 -2.57
C LEU A 174 -18.44 -5.58 -1.27
N LYS A 175 -18.45 -6.91 -1.12
CA LYS A 175 -19.06 -7.63 -0.01
C LYS A 175 -18.09 -8.69 0.52
N GLU A 176 -18.26 -9.03 1.78
CA GLU A 176 -17.65 -10.21 2.37
C GLU A 176 -18.08 -11.50 1.65
N PRO A 177 -17.29 -12.58 1.73
CA PRO A 177 -17.75 -13.89 1.28
C PRO A 177 -18.98 -14.31 2.08
N GLU A 178 -19.93 -14.97 1.41
CA GLU A 178 -21.11 -15.53 2.08
C GLU A 178 -20.70 -16.54 3.17
N PRO A 179 -21.42 -16.61 4.30
CA PRO A 179 -21.17 -17.61 5.32
C PRO A 179 -21.27 -19.03 4.75
N VAL A 180 -20.34 -19.90 5.18
CA VAL A 180 -20.31 -21.30 4.77
C VAL A 180 -20.22 -22.19 6.00
N GLU A 181 -21.10 -23.18 6.10
CA GLU A 181 -20.96 -24.23 7.12
C GLU A 181 -19.77 -25.13 6.74
N VAL A 182 -18.75 -25.13 7.59
CA VAL A 182 -17.55 -25.95 7.41
C VAL A 182 -17.35 -26.84 8.62
N THR A 183 -16.89 -28.05 8.37
CA THR A 183 -16.33 -28.92 9.40
C THR A 183 -14.82 -28.92 9.27
N MET A 184 -14.12 -29.08 10.39
CA MET A 184 -12.68 -29.25 10.36
C MET A 184 -12.32 -30.46 9.49
N ALA A 185 -11.44 -30.27 8.51
CA ALA A 185 -10.89 -31.31 7.68
C ALA A 185 -9.95 -32.20 8.52
N ASP A 186 -9.95 -33.50 8.21
CA ASP A 186 -8.96 -34.43 8.76
C ASP A 186 -7.65 -34.28 7.98
N ASP A 187 -6.72 -33.49 8.52
CA ASP A 187 -5.38 -33.31 7.98
C ASP A 187 -4.41 -34.41 8.45
N ASN A 188 -4.88 -35.42 9.19
CA ASN A 188 -4.08 -36.50 9.79
C ASN A 188 -2.87 -36.02 10.62
N LEU A 189 -2.89 -34.76 11.06
CA LEU A 189 -1.83 -34.21 11.91
C LEU A 189 -2.14 -34.49 13.38
N PRO A 190 -1.21 -35.10 14.14
CA PRO A 190 -1.37 -35.21 15.58
C PRO A 190 -1.35 -33.80 16.18
N ARG A 191 -2.39 -33.46 16.94
CA ARG A 191 -2.50 -32.18 17.64
C ARG A 191 -2.13 -32.33 19.10
N THR A 192 -1.03 -31.71 19.49
CA THR A 192 -0.62 -31.62 20.90
C THR A 192 -1.64 -30.80 21.67
N ASP A 193 -2.04 -31.27 22.86
CA ASP A 193 -2.96 -30.52 23.71
C ASP A 193 -2.18 -29.50 24.57
N LEU A 194 -2.29 -28.23 24.20
CA LEU A 194 -1.69 -27.10 24.91
C LEU A 194 -2.75 -26.24 25.61
N THR A 195 -3.99 -26.71 25.74
CA THR A 195 -5.09 -25.95 26.36
C THR A 195 -4.86 -25.62 27.84
N HIS A 196 -3.89 -26.27 28.47
CA HIS A 196 -3.48 -26.04 29.85
C HIS A 196 -2.47 -24.89 30.01
N LEU A 197 -1.90 -24.37 28.92
CA LEU A 197 -0.95 -23.25 28.96
C LEU A 197 -1.69 -21.90 28.99
N ASP A 198 -1.04 -20.91 29.61
CA ASP A 198 -1.59 -19.56 29.80
C ASP A 198 -1.39 -18.67 28.56
N PHE A 199 -1.86 -19.11 27.40
CA PHE A 199 -1.83 -18.31 26.19
C PHE A 199 -2.62 -17.01 26.36
N VAL A 200 -2.14 -15.92 25.79
CA VAL A 200 -2.84 -14.64 25.72
C VAL A 200 -2.86 -14.12 24.29
N THR A 201 -3.92 -13.39 23.93
CA THR A 201 -3.96 -12.58 22.70
C THR A 201 -3.85 -11.11 23.08
N ILE A 202 -3.14 -10.32 22.27
CA ILE A 202 -2.96 -8.87 22.49
C ILE A 202 -3.29 -8.15 21.19
N ASP A 203 -4.42 -7.46 21.15
CA ASP A 203 -4.99 -6.86 19.95
C ASP A 203 -5.60 -5.49 20.23
N SER A 204 -6.10 -4.82 19.19
CA SER A 204 -7.00 -3.69 19.41
C SER A 204 -8.30 -4.18 20.06
N ALA A 205 -8.90 -3.37 20.93
CA ALA A 205 -10.11 -3.76 21.66
C ALA A 205 -11.27 -4.19 20.73
N SER A 206 -11.33 -3.61 19.52
CA SER A 206 -12.32 -3.89 18.48
C SER A 206 -11.99 -5.07 17.56
N THR A 207 -10.85 -5.73 17.72
CA THR A 207 -10.46 -6.88 16.88
C THR A 207 -11.32 -8.09 17.25
N GLU A 208 -11.84 -8.80 16.24
CA GLU A 208 -12.63 -10.03 16.42
C GLU A 208 -11.94 -11.26 15.79
N ASP A 209 -10.99 -11.04 14.87
CA ASP A 209 -10.24 -12.04 14.12
C ASP A 209 -8.80 -12.20 14.64
N MET A 210 -8.65 -12.60 15.92
CA MET A 210 -7.33 -12.80 16.54
C MET A 210 -6.58 -13.98 15.88
N ASP A 211 -5.58 -13.65 15.07
CA ASP A 211 -4.71 -14.60 14.36
C ASP A 211 -3.70 -15.28 15.29
N ASP A 212 -3.21 -14.59 16.32
CA ASP A 212 -2.06 -15.00 17.11
C ASP A 212 -2.30 -15.00 18.63
N ALA A 213 -1.72 -16.00 19.29
CA ALA A 213 -1.67 -16.13 20.75
C ALA A 213 -0.25 -16.47 21.20
N LEU A 214 0.15 -15.87 22.33
CA LEU A 214 1.51 -15.96 22.85
C LEU A 214 1.51 -16.62 24.23
N TYR A 215 2.48 -17.51 24.43
CA TYR A 215 2.82 -18.05 25.74
C TYR A 215 4.34 -18.07 25.87
N ILE A 216 4.85 -17.70 27.04
CA ILE A 216 6.29 -17.63 27.28
C ILE A 216 6.66 -18.13 28.68
N THR A 217 7.80 -18.81 28.76
CA THR A 217 8.41 -19.28 30.00
C THR A 217 9.89 -18.95 30.04
N THR A 218 10.47 -19.03 31.24
CA THR A 218 11.92 -19.05 31.42
C THR A 218 12.39 -20.51 31.36
N GLY A 219 13.29 -20.81 30.43
CA GLY A 219 13.99 -22.09 30.30
C GLY A 219 15.30 -22.13 31.09
N ASP A 220 16.15 -23.08 30.75
CA ASP A 220 17.47 -23.24 31.36
C ASP A 220 18.38 -22.03 31.06
N ASN A 221 19.34 -21.75 31.95
CA ASN A 221 20.35 -20.68 31.76
C ASN A 221 19.78 -19.30 31.41
N ASN A 222 18.63 -18.93 31.98
CA ASN A 222 17.96 -17.65 31.73
C ASN A 222 17.50 -17.45 30.27
N GLN A 223 17.42 -18.51 29.45
CA GLN A 223 16.79 -18.45 28.13
C GLN A 223 15.29 -18.26 28.27
N LEU A 224 14.67 -17.54 27.34
CA LEU A 224 13.21 -17.47 27.25
C LEU A 224 12.73 -18.47 26.21
N GLN A 225 11.70 -19.25 26.53
CA GLN A 225 11.07 -20.16 25.60
C GLN A 225 9.75 -19.56 25.15
N LEU A 226 9.70 -19.12 23.90
CA LEU A 226 8.51 -18.51 23.30
C LEU A 226 7.73 -19.56 22.53
N THR A 227 6.43 -19.68 22.82
CA THR A 227 5.47 -20.48 22.07
C THR A 227 4.47 -19.54 21.40
N ILE A 228 4.51 -19.50 20.08
CA ILE A 228 3.59 -18.72 19.24
C ILE A 228 2.56 -19.68 18.64
N ALA A 229 1.29 -19.48 18.95
CA ALA A 229 0.18 -20.20 18.36
C ALA A 229 -0.54 -19.31 17.35
N ILE A 230 -0.65 -19.78 16.11
CA ILE A 230 -1.36 -19.07 15.04
C ILE A 230 -2.61 -19.85 14.67
N ALA A 231 -3.73 -19.13 14.50
CA ALA A 231 -5.00 -19.65 14.00
C ALA A 231 -4.79 -20.52 12.76
N ASP A 232 -5.50 -21.64 12.66
CA ASP A 232 -5.30 -22.64 11.60
C ASP A 232 -6.49 -22.70 10.63
N PRO A 233 -6.73 -21.68 9.77
CA PRO A 233 -7.80 -21.73 8.79
C PRO A 233 -7.60 -22.84 7.75
N THR A 234 -6.36 -23.33 7.58
CA THR A 234 -6.08 -24.45 6.66
C THR A 234 -6.68 -25.77 7.13
N SER A 235 -7.04 -25.88 8.41
CA SER A 235 -7.85 -26.99 8.93
C SER A 235 -9.31 -26.95 8.49
N TYR A 236 -9.80 -25.82 7.99
CA TYR A 236 -11.17 -25.67 7.50
C TYR A 236 -11.23 -25.45 5.98
N ILE A 237 -10.09 -25.11 5.37
CA ILE A 237 -9.97 -24.75 3.95
C ILE A 237 -8.98 -25.70 3.25
N PRO A 238 -9.47 -26.87 2.78
CA PRO A 238 -8.66 -27.77 1.95
C PRO A 238 -8.14 -27.07 0.69
N ALA A 239 -6.93 -27.42 0.27
CA ALA A 239 -6.35 -26.91 -0.98
C ALA A 239 -7.25 -27.30 -2.18
N GLY A 240 -7.49 -26.36 -3.08
CA GLY A 240 -8.37 -26.55 -4.24
C GLY A 240 -9.87 -26.52 -3.95
N SER A 241 -10.30 -26.26 -2.70
CA SER A 241 -11.71 -26.05 -2.37
C SER A 241 -12.24 -24.72 -2.91
N GLU A 242 -13.57 -24.53 -2.89
CA GLU A 242 -14.19 -23.26 -3.28
C GLU A 242 -13.73 -22.10 -2.38
N LEU A 243 -13.64 -22.33 -1.07
CA LEU A 243 -13.12 -21.35 -0.12
C LEU A 243 -11.65 -21.00 -0.40
N ASP A 244 -10.84 -21.97 -0.81
CA ASP A 244 -9.46 -21.74 -1.24
C ASP A 244 -9.39 -20.85 -2.48
N ALA A 245 -10.25 -21.10 -3.47
CA ALA A 245 -10.34 -20.27 -4.68
C ALA A 245 -10.77 -18.82 -4.35
N ILE A 246 -11.71 -18.63 -3.41
CA ILE A 246 -12.13 -17.32 -2.92
C ILE A 246 -10.97 -16.61 -2.22
N ALA A 247 -10.29 -17.30 -1.30
CA ALA A 247 -9.16 -16.76 -0.56
C ALA A 247 -7.99 -16.40 -1.49
N HIS A 248 -7.65 -17.28 -2.44
CA HIS A 248 -6.67 -17.04 -3.48
C HIS A 248 -7.03 -15.79 -4.29
N LYS A 249 -8.25 -15.69 -4.82
CA LYS A 249 -8.70 -14.54 -5.62
C LYS A 249 -8.60 -13.22 -4.86
N ARG A 250 -8.99 -13.20 -3.58
CA ARG A 250 -8.96 -11.99 -2.75
C ARG A 250 -7.53 -11.64 -2.30
N ALA A 251 -6.70 -12.65 -2.02
CA ALA A 251 -5.32 -12.64 -1.53
C ALA A 251 -5.10 -12.02 -0.15
N PHE A 252 -5.85 -10.97 0.21
CA PHE A 252 -5.74 -10.25 1.47
C PHE A 252 -7.13 -9.78 1.93
N THR A 253 -7.33 -9.66 3.24
CA THR A 253 -8.41 -8.82 3.77
C THR A 253 -8.11 -7.36 3.39
N ASN A 254 -9.12 -6.66 2.89
CA ASN A 254 -9.00 -5.25 2.54
C ASN A 254 -9.47 -4.39 3.72
N TYR A 255 -8.55 -3.69 4.38
CA TYR A 255 -8.86 -2.77 5.47
C TYR A 255 -9.04 -1.37 4.90
N LEU A 256 -10.22 -0.79 5.12
CA LEU A 256 -10.56 0.58 4.71
C LEU A 256 -10.94 1.38 5.96
N PRO A 257 -10.90 2.72 5.92
CA PRO A 257 -11.46 3.54 6.99
C PRO A 257 -12.89 3.11 7.34
N GLY A 258 -13.14 2.76 8.61
CA GLY A 258 -14.47 2.39 9.11
C GLY A 258 -14.89 0.93 8.99
N PHE A 259 -14.37 0.16 8.03
CA PHE A 259 -14.71 -1.27 7.89
C PHE A 259 -13.69 -2.06 7.06
N ASN A 260 -13.79 -3.38 7.12
CA ASN A 260 -12.97 -4.29 6.32
C ASN A 260 -13.82 -5.16 5.39
N ILE A 261 -13.20 -5.61 4.30
CA ILE A 261 -13.75 -6.66 3.43
C ILE A 261 -12.88 -7.89 3.61
N PRO A 262 -13.34 -8.89 4.37
CA PRO A 262 -12.53 -10.03 4.75
C PRO A 262 -12.18 -10.91 3.54
N MET A 263 -11.01 -11.54 3.64
CA MET A 263 -10.57 -12.57 2.69
C MET A 263 -11.42 -13.83 2.80
N LEU A 264 -11.79 -14.19 4.02
CA LEU A 264 -12.55 -15.38 4.40
C LEU A 264 -13.97 -15.00 4.86
N PRO A 265 -14.94 -15.93 4.89
CA PRO A 265 -16.25 -15.69 5.49
C PRO A 265 -16.11 -15.33 6.98
N ARG A 266 -16.94 -14.41 7.49
CA ARG A 266 -16.87 -13.95 8.90
C ARG A 266 -17.06 -15.06 9.92
N ASN A 267 -17.94 -16.01 9.64
CA ASN A 267 -18.14 -17.16 10.53
C ASN A 267 -16.88 -18.05 10.65
N LEU A 268 -15.93 -17.90 9.73
CA LEU A 268 -14.65 -18.59 9.76
C LEU A 268 -13.56 -17.71 10.37
N SER A 269 -13.42 -16.46 9.89
CA SER A 269 -12.41 -15.52 10.40
C SER A 269 -12.66 -15.06 11.84
N ASP A 270 -13.88 -14.62 12.13
CA ASP A 270 -14.24 -13.90 13.36
C ASP A 270 -14.71 -14.88 14.46
N ASP A 271 -14.90 -16.17 14.15
CA ASP A 271 -15.36 -17.20 15.10
C ASP A 271 -14.50 -18.47 15.10
N LEU A 272 -14.64 -19.33 14.08
CA LEU A 272 -14.04 -20.68 14.11
C LEU A 272 -12.52 -20.68 14.17
N CYS A 273 -11.85 -19.76 13.46
CA CYS A 273 -10.40 -19.64 13.46
C CYS A 273 -9.88 -18.69 14.53
N SER A 274 -10.63 -17.64 14.86
CA SER A 274 -10.23 -16.65 15.86
C SER A 274 -9.93 -17.32 17.20
N LEU A 275 -8.79 -16.94 17.79
CA LEU A 275 -8.28 -17.49 19.06
C LEU A 275 -8.97 -16.87 20.27
N HIS A 276 -10.31 -16.98 20.30
CA HIS A 276 -11.17 -16.45 21.35
C HIS A 276 -10.78 -16.96 22.76
N PRO A 277 -10.90 -16.10 23.78
CA PRO A 277 -10.58 -16.48 25.15
C PRO A 277 -11.53 -17.57 25.66
N HIS A 278 -10.96 -18.55 26.36
CA HIS A 278 -11.62 -19.69 26.97
C HIS A 278 -12.33 -20.63 25.98
N VAL A 279 -11.88 -20.63 24.72
CA VAL A 279 -12.38 -21.55 23.71
C VAL A 279 -11.24 -22.38 23.11
N ARG A 280 -11.43 -23.71 23.07
CA ARG A 280 -10.50 -24.63 22.42
C ARG A 280 -10.48 -24.38 20.92
N ARG A 281 -9.29 -24.09 20.37
CA ARG A 281 -9.06 -23.78 18.95
C ARG A 281 -7.89 -24.59 18.37
N PRO A 282 -7.97 -24.99 17.09
CA PRO A 282 -6.82 -25.56 16.40
C PRO A 282 -5.84 -24.45 16.05
N ALA A 283 -4.55 -24.72 16.25
CA ALA A 283 -3.48 -23.79 15.90
C ALA A 283 -2.31 -24.53 15.23
N LEU A 284 -1.61 -23.81 14.36
CA LEU A 284 -0.25 -24.14 13.96
C LEU A 284 0.69 -23.40 14.93
N VAL A 285 1.60 -24.13 15.57
CA VAL A 285 2.42 -23.61 16.66
C VAL A 285 3.89 -23.64 16.28
N CYS A 286 4.61 -22.58 16.65
CA CYS A 286 6.06 -22.52 16.65
C CYS A 286 6.57 -22.34 18.08
N GLN A 287 7.53 -23.17 18.48
CA GLN A 287 8.26 -23.01 19.74
C GLN A 287 9.74 -22.77 19.43
N VAL A 288 10.33 -21.75 20.06
CA VAL A 288 11.74 -21.36 19.85
C VAL A 288 12.34 -20.79 21.12
N SER A 289 13.63 -21.06 21.36
CA SER A 289 14.37 -20.47 22.47
C SER A 289 15.05 -19.16 22.07
N ILE A 290 14.99 -18.17 22.98
CA ILE A 290 15.58 -16.84 22.86
C ILE A 290 16.67 -16.73 23.92
N ASN A 291 17.89 -16.52 23.45
CA ASN A 291 19.07 -16.35 24.30
C ASN A 291 19.03 -15.03 25.09
N GLU A 292 19.91 -14.91 26.09
CA GLU A 292 20.02 -13.70 26.90
C GLU A 292 20.40 -12.46 26.09
N ASP A 293 21.21 -12.61 25.03
CA ASP A 293 21.55 -11.55 24.08
C ASP A 293 20.44 -11.24 23.06
N GLY A 294 19.30 -11.96 23.16
CA GLY A 294 18.17 -11.87 22.25
C GLY A 294 18.32 -12.66 20.96
N SER A 295 19.43 -13.35 20.70
CA SER A 295 19.55 -14.22 19.52
C SER A 295 18.60 -15.42 19.61
N LEU A 296 18.16 -15.92 18.45
CA LEU A 296 17.33 -17.14 18.38
C LEU A 296 18.25 -18.37 18.35
N ALA A 297 17.90 -19.42 19.10
CA ALA A 297 18.57 -20.71 19.01
C ALA A 297 18.14 -21.47 17.73
N ASP A 298 18.98 -22.40 17.23
CA ASP A 298 18.63 -23.31 16.12
C ASP A 298 17.80 -24.50 16.63
N ASP A 299 16.74 -24.21 17.38
CA ASP A 299 15.84 -25.19 18.01
C ASP A 299 14.35 -24.96 17.69
N ALA A 300 14.06 -24.11 16.71
CA ALA A 300 12.69 -23.83 16.31
C ALA A 300 11.95 -25.11 15.85
N VAL A 301 10.82 -25.41 16.48
CA VAL A 301 9.96 -26.55 16.16
C VAL A 301 8.57 -26.08 15.78
N PHE A 302 8.05 -26.61 14.67
CA PHE A 302 6.67 -26.42 14.24
C PHE A 302 5.86 -27.69 14.48
N PHE A 303 4.63 -27.55 14.96
CA PHE A 303 3.68 -28.65 15.16
C PHE A 303 2.24 -28.15 15.20
N ALA A 304 1.27 -29.05 14.96
CA ALA A 304 -0.14 -28.74 15.12
C ALA A 304 -0.57 -28.93 16.59
N ALA A 305 -1.46 -28.07 17.08
CA ALA A 305 -1.92 -28.12 18.47
C ALA A 305 -3.39 -27.75 18.65
N TRP A 306 -3.92 -28.10 19.82
CA TRP A 306 -5.10 -27.50 20.41
C TRP A 306 -4.66 -26.47 21.45
N VAL A 307 -5.17 -25.25 21.35
CA VAL A 307 -4.86 -24.15 22.27
C VAL A 307 -6.15 -23.58 22.84
N GLU A 308 -6.04 -22.89 23.98
CA GLU A 308 -7.13 -22.11 24.58
C GLU A 308 -6.53 -20.83 25.16
N SER A 309 -6.84 -19.67 24.57
CA SER A 309 -6.42 -18.38 25.13
C SER A 309 -7.08 -18.17 26.49
N LYS A 310 -6.34 -17.65 27.46
CA LYS A 310 -6.84 -17.35 28.81
C LYS A 310 -7.24 -15.90 28.98
N ALA A 311 -6.86 -15.03 28.05
CA ALA A 311 -7.24 -13.62 28.08
C ALA A 311 -7.15 -12.99 26.68
N LYS A 312 -8.16 -12.17 26.35
CA LYS A 312 -8.08 -11.16 25.28
C LYS A 312 -7.64 -9.85 25.91
N LEU A 313 -6.46 -9.36 25.54
CA LEU A 313 -5.87 -8.14 26.09
C LEU A 313 -5.88 -7.03 25.04
N ALA A 314 -6.16 -5.80 25.46
CA ALA A 314 -6.08 -4.64 24.57
C ALA A 314 -4.67 -4.02 24.57
N TYR A 315 -4.19 -3.55 23.41
CA TYR A 315 -2.90 -2.87 23.29
C TYR A 315 -2.74 -1.71 24.26
N ASP A 316 -3.76 -0.85 24.39
CA ASP A 316 -3.71 0.33 25.26
C ASP A 316 -3.59 -0.06 26.73
N ASP A 317 -4.41 -1.02 27.18
CA ASP A 317 -4.40 -1.50 28.57
C ASP A 317 -3.03 -2.10 28.94
N VAL A 318 -2.49 -2.99 28.09
CA VAL A 318 -1.17 -3.60 28.33
C VAL A 318 -0.07 -2.55 28.31
N SER A 319 -0.15 -1.56 27.43
CA SER A 319 0.82 -0.47 27.38
C SER A 319 0.74 0.40 28.63
N ASP A 320 -0.48 0.75 29.09
CA ASP A 320 -0.69 1.52 30.31
C ASP A 320 -0.11 0.83 31.56
N LEU A 321 -0.21 -0.50 31.63
CA LEU A 321 0.42 -1.29 32.69
C LEU A 321 1.95 -1.24 32.64
N LEU A 322 2.52 -1.50 31.46
CA LEU A 322 3.97 -1.55 31.29
C LEU A 322 4.63 -0.17 31.44
N GLU A 323 3.90 0.90 31.14
CA GLU A 323 4.36 2.29 31.21
C GLU A 323 4.03 2.97 32.55
N GLY A 324 3.38 2.25 33.48
CA GLY A 324 3.06 2.76 34.82
C GLY A 324 1.96 3.82 34.86
N VAL A 325 1.12 3.88 33.81
CA VAL A 325 -0.03 4.79 33.72
C VAL A 325 -1.22 4.24 34.51
N ALA A 326 -1.43 2.92 34.47
CA ALA A 326 -2.50 2.25 35.21
C ALA A 326 -2.04 0.92 35.79
N ASP A 327 -2.43 0.61 37.03
CA ASP A 327 -1.94 -0.58 37.73
C ASP A 327 -2.72 -1.87 37.40
N ARG A 328 -3.81 -1.80 36.63
CA ARG A 328 -4.73 -2.95 36.51
C ARG A 328 -5.33 -3.14 35.11
N VAL A 329 -4.70 -4.07 34.37
CA VAL A 329 -5.24 -4.74 33.17
C VAL A 329 -6.05 -5.97 33.57
N THR A 330 -5.56 -6.72 34.56
CA THR A 330 -6.16 -7.95 35.05
C THR A 330 -5.86 -8.14 36.53
N THR A 331 -6.69 -8.94 37.22
CA THR A 331 -6.39 -9.45 38.58
C THR A 331 -5.64 -10.76 38.57
N ASP A 332 -5.48 -11.38 37.41
CA ASP A 332 -4.81 -12.66 37.29
C ASP A 332 -3.29 -12.46 37.27
N GLU A 333 -2.62 -12.88 38.35
CA GLU A 333 -1.16 -12.80 38.49
C GLU A 333 -0.40 -13.64 37.46
N THR A 334 -1.01 -14.73 36.97
CA THR A 334 -0.41 -15.57 35.93
C THR A 334 -0.35 -14.81 34.61
N ILE A 335 -1.42 -14.10 34.26
CA ILE A 335 -1.47 -13.26 33.06
C ILE A 335 -0.53 -12.06 33.19
N ARG A 336 -0.43 -11.44 34.38
CA ARG A 336 0.57 -10.39 34.63
C ARG A 336 2.00 -10.89 34.44
N ARG A 337 2.28 -12.12 34.87
CA ARG A 337 3.57 -12.76 34.65
C ARG A 337 3.85 -12.99 33.16
N GLN A 338 2.85 -13.43 32.39
CA GLN A 338 2.98 -13.57 30.93
C GLN A 338 3.32 -12.22 30.28
N ILE A 339 2.59 -11.15 30.61
CA ILE A 339 2.87 -9.79 30.10
C ILE A 339 4.31 -9.35 30.43
N SER A 340 4.75 -9.60 31.67
CA SER A 340 6.10 -9.23 32.12
C SER A 340 7.21 -9.99 31.38
N LEU A 341 7.01 -11.29 31.14
CA LEU A 341 7.95 -12.12 30.38
C LEU A 341 7.97 -11.73 28.89
N LEU A 342 6.81 -11.39 28.31
CA LEU A 342 6.72 -10.88 26.94
C LEU A 342 7.43 -9.53 26.79
N GLN A 343 7.40 -8.68 27.81
CA GLN A 343 8.18 -7.45 27.85
C GLN A 343 9.70 -7.73 27.89
N ASP A 344 10.16 -8.70 28.68
CA ASP A 344 11.58 -9.13 28.70
C ASP A 344 12.00 -9.67 27.32
N MET A 345 11.14 -10.49 26.69
CA MET A 345 11.36 -10.97 25.32
C MET A 345 11.52 -9.82 24.34
N TYR A 346 10.60 -8.85 24.36
CA TYR A 346 10.68 -7.66 23.53
C TYR A 346 12.01 -6.92 23.74
N GLN A 347 12.41 -6.66 24.99
CA GLN A 347 13.65 -5.94 25.28
C GLN A 347 14.89 -6.66 24.71
N ARG A 348 14.98 -7.98 24.90
CA ARG A 348 16.09 -8.79 24.37
C ARG A 348 16.08 -8.80 22.84
N ARG A 349 14.94 -9.08 22.20
CA ARG A 349 14.80 -9.15 20.74
C ARG A 349 15.05 -7.81 20.07
N HIS A 350 14.52 -6.73 20.63
CA HIS A 350 14.74 -5.37 20.14
C HIS A 350 16.22 -5.00 20.18
N HIS A 351 16.88 -5.22 21.33
CA HIS A 351 18.32 -4.94 21.46
C HIS A 351 19.17 -5.74 20.47
N TRP A 352 18.84 -7.02 20.28
CA TRP A 352 19.49 -7.86 19.28
C TRP A 352 19.30 -7.30 17.86
N ARG A 353 18.08 -6.87 17.51
CA ARG A 353 17.77 -6.32 16.19
C ARG A 353 18.44 -4.97 15.94
N GLU A 354 18.53 -4.09 16.92
CA GLU A 354 19.26 -2.81 16.76
C GLU A 354 20.72 -3.02 16.36
N THR A 355 21.35 -4.06 16.91
CA THR A 355 22.76 -4.36 16.74
C THR A 355 23.07 -5.27 15.54
N HIS A 356 22.19 -6.23 15.23
CA HIS A 356 22.43 -7.25 14.20
C HIS A 356 21.53 -7.14 12.98
N ALA A 357 20.41 -6.44 13.09
CA ALA A 357 19.40 -6.28 12.03
C ALA A 357 19.02 -4.79 11.88
N LEU A 358 17.78 -4.51 11.46
CA LEU A 358 17.24 -3.15 11.44
C LEU A 358 15.91 -3.05 12.18
N VAL A 359 15.75 -1.95 12.92
CA VAL A 359 14.51 -1.54 13.57
C VAL A 359 14.01 -0.29 12.84
N PHE A 360 12.76 -0.30 12.40
CA PHE A 360 12.17 0.86 11.75
C PHE A 360 11.82 1.94 12.77
N LYS A 361 12.07 3.21 12.42
CA LYS A 361 11.55 4.32 13.22
C LYS A 361 10.03 4.33 13.14
N ASP A 362 9.39 4.48 14.30
CA ASP A 362 7.94 4.57 14.40
C ASP A 362 7.43 5.75 13.59
N ARG A 363 6.32 5.51 12.89
CA ARG A 363 5.46 6.54 12.33
C ARG A 363 4.07 6.32 12.91
N PRO A 364 3.35 7.39 13.26
CA PRO A 364 1.98 7.24 13.68
C PRO A 364 1.16 6.63 12.55
N ASP A 365 0.31 5.67 12.92
CA ASP A 365 -0.80 5.24 12.09
C ASP A 365 -1.94 6.24 12.33
N TYR A 366 -2.82 6.45 11.34
CA TYR A 366 -3.93 7.40 11.47
C TYR A 366 -5.25 6.66 11.37
N ARG A 367 -6.07 6.75 12.42
CA ARG A 367 -7.38 6.10 12.47
C ARG A 367 -8.50 7.13 12.27
N PHE A 368 -9.36 6.84 11.31
CA PHE A 368 -10.58 7.60 11.06
C PHE A 368 -11.67 7.18 12.06
N ILE A 369 -12.27 8.16 12.74
CA ILE A 369 -13.43 7.95 13.61
C ILE A 369 -14.66 8.38 12.84
N LEU A 370 -15.51 7.42 12.49
CA LEU A 370 -16.71 7.64 11.68
C LEU A 370 -17.97 7.53 12.53
N ASP A 371 -19.00 8.31 12.18
CA ASP A 371 -20.35 8.11 12.69
C ASP A 371 -21.11 7.02 11.91
N GLU A 372 -22.37 6.80 12.29
CA GLU A 372 -23.27 5.81 11.68
C GLU A 372 -23.58 6.05 10.18
N ASN A 373 -23.32 7.26 9.67
CA ASN A 373 -23.53 7.62 8.27
C ASN A 373 -22.21 7.66 7.47
N GLY A 374 -21.09 7.21 8.07
CA GLY A 374 -19.77 7.25 7.44
C GLY A 374 -19.15 8.65 7.35
N VAL A 375 -19.65 9.60 8.15
CA VAL A 375 -19.07 10.95 8.25
C VAL A 375 -17.89 10.92 9.21
N VAL A 376 -16.79 11.56 8.82
CA VAL A 376 -15.58 11.66 9.65
C VAL A 376 -15.83 12.66 10.78
N THR A 377 -15.85 12.16 12.01
CA THR A 377 -15.96 12.98 13.22
C THR A 377 -14.59 13.45 13.72
N ASP A 378 -13.58 12.60 13.57
CA ASP A 378 -12.19 12.91 13.92
C ASP A 378 -11.22 11.98 13.18
N ILE A 379 -9.94 12.35 13.15
CA ILE A 379 -8.84 11.52 12.66
C ILE A 379 -7.70 11.61 13.66
N VAL A 380 -7.40 10.49 14.32
CA VAL A 380 -6.45 10.44 15.42
C VAL A 380 -5.15 9.76 14.99
N ALA A 381 -4.03 10.33 15.42
CA ALA A 381 -2.72 9.70 15.30
C ALA A 381 -2.56 8.64 16.42
N GLU A 382 -2.44 7.38 16.04
CA GLU A 382 -2.18 6.27 16.94
C GLU A 382 -0.68 5.99 16.97
N GLN A 383 -0.11 6.11 18.15
CA GLN A 383 1.30 5.84 18.38
C GLN A 383 1.50 4.36 18.66
N ARG A 384 2.58 3.79 18.14
CA ARG A 384 3.00 2.44 18.52
C ARG A 384 3.58 2.47 19.93
N ARG A 385 2.90 1.78 20.85
CA ARG A 385 3.27 1.71 22.27
C ARG A 385 3.88 0.35 22.62
N SER A 386 4.21 0.17 23.90
CA SER A 386 4.94 -1.01 24.40
C SER A 386 4.29 -2.33 23.98
N ALA A 387 2.95 -2.44 24.09
CA ALA A 387 2.25 -3.67 23.72
C ALA A 387 2.30 -3.98 22.22
N ASN A 388 2.23 -2.96 21.35
CA ASN A 388 2.36 -3.15 19.90
C ASN A 388 3.73 -3.72 19.55
N ARG A 389 4.78 -3.21 20.20
CA ARG A 389 6.17 -3.65 19.97
C ARG A 389 6.42 -5.07 20.46
N ILE A 390 5.78 -5.49 21.56
CA ILE A 390 5.80 -6.89 22.03
C ILE A 390 5.29 -7.84 20.95
N VAL A 391 4.08 -7.58 20.44
CA VAL A 391 3.48 -8.43 19.41
C VAL A 391 4.29 -8.38 18.13
N GLU A 392 4.76 -7.19 17.71
CA GLU A 392 5.63 -7.04 16.54
C GLU A 392 6.88 -7.93 16.63
N GLU A 393 7.62 -7.90 17.75
CA GLU A 393 8.82 -8.74 17.92
C GLU A 393 8.51 -10.24 17.98
N ALA A 394 7.41 -10.62 18.61
CA ALA A 394 6.97 -12.02 18.63
C ALA A 394 6.67 -12.52 17.21
N MET A 395 5.95 -11.72 16.42
CA MET A 395 5.61 -12.08 15.04
C MET A 395 6.83 -12.06 14.12
N ILE A 396 7.75 -11.11 14.27
CA ILE A 396 9.02 -11.12 13.53
C ILE A 396 9.81 -12.39 13.86
N THR A 397 9.89 -12.75 15.13
CA THR A 397 10.56 -13.97 15.60
C THR A 397 9.93 -15.23 14.99
N ALA A 398 8.61 -15.36 15.03
CA ALA A 398 7.88 -16.47 14.41
C ALA A 398 8.15 -16.56 12.90
N ASN A 399 8.18 -15.44 12.20
CA ASN A 399 8.38 -15.39 10.74
C ASN A 399 9.85 -15.66 10.33
N ILE A 400 10.82 -15.32 11.17
CA ILE A 400 12.22 -15.77 11.00
C ILE A 400 12.30 -17.29 11.11
N CYS A 401 11.64 -17.88 12.10
CA CYS A 401 11.63 -19.33 12.30
C CYS A 401 11.02 -20.05 11.09
N ALA A 402 9.89 -19.56 10.56
CA ALA A 402 9.29 -20.14 9.36
C ALA A 402 10.21 -20.04 8.14
N ALA A 403 10.87 -18.89 7.93
CA ALA A 403 11.84 -18.71 6.86
C ALA A 403 12.99 -19.72 6.95
N GLN A 404 13.54 -19.95 8.15
CA GLN A 404 14.62 -20.90 8.36
C GLN A 404 14.17 -22.36 8.13
N VAL A 405 13.00 -22.73 8.63
CA VAL A 405 12.47 -24.10 8.52
C VAL A 405 12.07 -24.43 7.09
N LEU A 406 11.39 -23.53 6.38
CA LEU A 406 11.02 -23.71 4.97
C LEU A 406 12.27 -23.87 4.09
N ASP A 407 13.28 -23.02 4.28
CA ASP A 407 14.56 -23.09 3.56
C ASP A 407 15.28 -24.42 3.82
N LYS A 408 15.46 -24.80 5.10
CA LYS A 408 16.21 -26.00 5.51
C LYS A 408 15.52 -27.31 5.11
N LYS A 409 14.18 -27.34 5.01
CA LYS A 409 13.40 -28.56 4.79
C LYS A 409 12.86 -28.71 3.37
N LEU A 410 12.50 -27.61 2.71
CA LEU A 410 11.90 -27.62 1.37
C LEU A 410 12.75 -26.85 0.34
N GLY A 411 13.48 -25.82 0.76
CA GLY A 411 14.23 -24.92 -0.13
C GLY A 411 13.34 -23.89 -0.86
N PHE A 412 12.05 -23.84 -0.53
CA PHE A 412 11.08 -22.91 -1.11
C PHE A 412 9.95 -22.60 -0.13
N GLY A 413 9.19 -21.55 -0.44
CA GLY A 413 8.08 -21.03 0.36
C GLY A 413 7.69 -19.63 -0.12
N VAL A 414 6.68 -19.01 0.47
CA VAL A 414 6.33 -17.62 0.12
C VAL A 414 7.15 -16.67 0.99
N TYR A 415 8.20 -16.09 0.42
CA TYR A 415 9.12 -15.15 1.09
C TYR A 415 8.80 -13.71 0.73
N ASN A 416 9.02 -12.80 1.69
CA ASN A 416 9.07 -11.36 1.44
C ASN A 416 10.56 -10.98 1.32
N VAL A 417 10.98 -10.51 0.16
CA VAL A 417 12.37 -10.21 -0.20
C VAL A 417 12.52 -8.72 -0.47
N HIS A 418 13.60 -8.11 -0.01
CA HIS A 418 13.91 -6.71 -0.24
C HIS A 418 15.41 -6.54 -0.45
N THR A 419 15.82 -6.00 -1.60
CA THR A 419 17.22 -5.93 -2.02
C THR A 419 17.92 -4.62 -1.67
N GLY A 420 17.25 -3.70 -0.97
CA GLY A 420 17.88 -2.48 -0.48
C GLY A 420 17.89 -1.39 -1.54
N LEU A 421 19.06 -1.12 -2.13
CA LEU A 421 19.24 -0.08 -3.16
C LEU A 421 19.28 -0.70 -4.55
N ASP A 422 18.74 0.02 -5.53
CA ASP A 422 18.72 -0.41 -6.93
C ASP A 422 20.14 -0.35 -7.53
N PRO A 423 20.72 -1.48 -8.00
CA PRO A 423 22.02 -1.51 -8.65
C PRO A 423 22.17 -0.52 -9.83
N LEU A 424 21.07 -0.19 -10.51
CA LEU A 424 21.09 0.76 -11.64
C LEU A 424 21.31 2.21 -11.20
N THR A 425 20.98 2.54 -9.95
CA THR A 425 21.10 3.90 -9.40
C THR A 425 22.11 4.02 -8.26
N ILE A 426 22.81 2.93 -7.93
CA ILE A 426 23.72 2.85 -6.79
C ILE A 426 24.85 3.89 -6.85
N SER A 427 25.38 4.20 -8.03
CA SER A 427 26.44 5.20 -8.20
C SER A 427 25.97 6.61 -7.81
N GLN A 428 24.68 6.92 -8.05
CA GLN A 428 24.07 8.19 -7.65
C GLN A 428 23.85 8.24 -6.14
N ALA A 429 23.46 7.11 -5.53
CA ALA A 429 23.35 7.00 -4.07
C ALA A 429 24.71 7.21 -3.38
N VAL A 430 25.76 6.55 -3.87
CA VAL A 430 27.14 6.72 -3.35
C VAL A 430 27.60 8.17 -3.46
N ALA A 431 27.42 8.80 -4.63
CA ALA A 431 27.79 10.21 -4.82
C ALA A 431 27.05 11.13 -3.84
N LEU A 432 25.73 10.94 -3.68
CA LEU A 432 24.92 11.72 -2.74
C LEU A 432 25.38 11.54 -1.28
N LEU A 433 25.71 10.32 -0.86
CA LEU A 433 26.22 10.06 0.48
C LEU A 433 27.58 10.75 0.70
N ALA A 434 28.49 10.65 -0.28
CA ALA A 434 29.81 11.26 -0.20
C ALA A 434 29.75 12.79 -0.12
N GLU A 435 28.82 13.44 -0.84
CA GLU A 435 28.53 14.87 -0.72
C GLU A 435 28.12 15.29 0.70
N ASN A 436 27.57 14.36 1.48
CA ASN A 436 27.13 14.57 2.86
C ASN A 436 28.10 13.93 3.88
N GLY A 437 29.33 13.61 3.46
CA GLY A 437 30.39 13.10 4.34
C GLY A 437 30.27 11.63 4.74
N ILE A 438 29.35 10.89 4.15
CA ILE A 438 29.13 9.45 4.42
C ILE A 438 29.74 8.64 3.29
N ASN A 439 30.77 7.86 3.59
CA ASN A 439 31.55 7.12 2.59
C ASN A 439 31.18 5.64 2.60
N PHE A 440 30.64 5.15 1.49
CA PHE A 440 30.42 3.74 1.21
C PHE A 440 30.82 3.43 -0.23
N SER A 441 31.32 2.22 -0.48
CA SER A 441 31.44 1.72 -1.85
C SER A 441 30.09 1.20 -2.38
N ALA A 442 29.95 1.11 -3.70
CA ALA A 442 28.75 0.53 -4.31
C ALA A 442 28.60 -0.96 -3.93
N GLU A 443 29.72 -1.69 -3.87
CA GLU A 443 29.76 -3.10 -3.48
C GLU A 443 29.28 -3.29 -2.04
N GLU A 444 29.72 -2.42 -1.11
CA GLU A 444 29.27 -2.48 0.28
C GLU A 444 27.75 -2.28 0.40
N LEU A 445 27.22 -1.25 -0.26
CA LEU A 445 25.79 -0.91 -0.18
C LEU A 445 24.86 -1.97 -0.77
N LEU A 446 25.37 -2.83 -1.66
CA LEU A 446 24.64 -3.96 -2.23
C LEU A 446 24.66 -5.21 -1.35
N THR A 447 25.37 -5.16 -0.21
CA THR A 447 25.34 -6.23 0.81
C THR A 447 24.37 -5.89 1.93
N LEU A 448 23.83 -6.92 2.59
CA LEU A 448 22.93 -6.75 3.74
C LEU A 448 23.62 -5.97 4.88
N ASP A 449 24.85 -6.36 5.23
CA ASP A 449 25.64 -5.67 6.26
C ASP A 449 25.88 -4.19 5.92
N GLY A 450 26.33 -3.90 4.69
CA GLY A 450 26.58 -2.52 4.27
C GLY A 450 25.31 -1.68 4.24
N PHE A 451 24.17 -2.25 3.84
CA PHE A 451 22.88 -1.57 3.94
C PHE A 451 22.46 -1.31 5.39
N CYS A 452 22.67 -2.29 6.30
CA CYS A 452 22.41 -2.10 7.72
C CYS A 452 23.29 -1.00 8.33
N ARG A 453 24.59 -0.99 7.99
CA ARG A 453 25.53 0.08 8.38
C ARG A 453 25.06 1.44 7.86
N LEU A 454 24.67 1.53 6.59
CA LEU A 454 24.12 2.76 6.00
C LEU A 454 22.88 3.21 6.77
N ARG A 455 21.93 2.32 7.05
CA ARG A 455 20.69 2.70 7.73
C ARG A 455 20.96 3.24 9.13
N ARG A 456 21.85 2.61 9.90
CA ARG A 456 22.25 3.10 11.22
C ARG A 456 22.92 4.48 11.13
N GLU A 457 23.77 4.70 10.12
CA GLU A 457 24.39 6.01 9.86
C GLU A 457 23.36 7.09 9.53
N LEU A 458 22.35 6.76 8.71
CA LEU A 458 21.23 7.64 8.38
C LEU A 458 20.35 7.93 9.60
N ASP A 459 20.13 6.94 10.46
CA ASP A 459 19.30 7.10 11.66
C ASP A 459 19.97 7.94 12.75
N ASN A 460 21.31 8.01 12.76
CA ASN A 460 22.12 8.88 13.61
C ASN A 460 22.24 10.33 13.10
N GLN A 461 21.73 10.63 11.89
CA GLN A 461 21.72 12.00 11.37
C GLN A 461 20.78 12.90 12.19
N PRO A 462 21.10 14.20 12.34
CA PRO A 462 20.26 15.13 13.11
C PRO A 462 18.87 15.35 12.51
N THR A 463 18.68 15.04 11.22
CA THR A 463 17.40 15.18 10.51
C THR A 463 17.19 13.99 9.57
N GLN A 464 15.94 13.70 9.21
CA GLN A 464 15.61 12.66 8.23
C GLN A 464 15.85 13.08 6.77
N PHE A 465 16.36 14.30 6.53
CA PHE A 465 16.53 14.86 5.19
C PHE A 465 17.31 13.94 4.26
N LEU A 466 18.45 13.42 4.73
CA LEU A 466 19.29 12.54 3.91
C LEU A 466 18.62 11.18 3.65
N ASP A 467 17.96 10.59 4.64
CA ASP A 467 17.18 9.35 4.47
C ASP A 467 16.10 9.52 3.39
N SER A 468 15.37 10.63 3.43
CA SER A 468 14.36 10.97 2.43
C SER A 468 14.96 11.13 1.02
N ARG A 469 16.16 11.70 0.90
CA ARG A 469 16.86 11.86 -0.38
C ARG A 469 17.40 10.55 -0.95
N ILE A 470 17.74 9.59 -0.08
CA ILE A 470 18.21 8.24 -0.46
C ILE A 470 17.05 7.33 -0.85
N ARG A 471 15.84 7.54 -0.30
CA ARG A 471 14.65 6.70 -0.55
C ARG A 471 14.33 6.47 -2.03
N ARG A 472 14.61 7.44 -2.92
CA ARG A 472 14.39 7.29 -4.38
C ARG A 472 15.28 6.24 -5.06
N PHE A 473 16.35 5.81 -4.39
CA PHE A 473 17.26 4.76 -4.86
C PHE A 473 16.92 3.39 -4.26
N GLN A 474 15.95 3.32 -3.34
CA GLN A 474 15.55 2.06 -2.70
C GLN A 474 14.59 1.27 -3.59
N THR A 475 14.72 -0.06 -3.57
CA THR A 475 13.77 -0.98 -4.19
C THR A 475 12.52 -1.14 -3.30
N PHE A 476 11.47 -1.74 -3.86
CA PHE A 476 10.30 -2.15 -3.06
C PHE A 476 10.46 -3.60 -2.60
N ALA A 477 9.82 -3.96 -1.49
CA ALA A 477 9.74 -5.35 -1.08
C ALA A 477 8.87 -6.15 -2.06
N GLU A 478 9.35 -7.32 -2.44
CA GLU A 478 8.76 -8.23 -3.40
C GLU A 478 8.35 -9.54 -2.73
N VAL A 479 7.41 -10.25 -3.34
CA VAL A 479 7.10 -11.63 -2.97
C VAL A 479 7.90 -12.56 -3.88
N ARG A 480 8.55 -13.57 -3.31
CA ARG A 480 9.31 -14.60 -4.07
C ARG A 480 9.02 -15.99 -3.52
N MET A 481 9.24 -17.01 -4.36
CA MET A 481 9.01 -18.41 -3.99
C MET A 481 10.23 -19.11 -3.39
N GLU A 482 11.34 -18.38 -3.26
CA GLU A 482 12.61 -18.84 -2.72
C GLU A 482 13.15 -17.81 -1.73
N LYS A 483 14.01 -18.27 -0.82
CA LYS A 483 14.61 -17.41 0.19
C LYS A 483 15.44 -16.32 -0.45
N GLY A 484 15.28 -15.12 0.08
CA GLY A 484 16.14 -13.98 -0.21
C GLY A 484 16.19 -13.03 0.98
N PRO A 485 17.19 -12.15 1.02
CA PRO A 485 17.35 -11.22 2.13
C PRO A 485 16.24 -10.19 2.15
N HIS A 486 15.90 -9.71 3.34
CA HIS A 486 15.00 -8.59 3.54
C HIS A 486 15.80 -7.42 4.12
N PHE A 487 16.43 -6.63 3.24
CA PHE A 487 17.34 -5.55 3.61
C PHE A 487 16.67 -4.52 4.54
N GLY A 488 15.38 -4.22 4.35
CA GLY A 488 14.67 -3.28 5.21
C GLY A 488 14.52 -3.75 6.67
N LEU A 489 14.58 -5.06 6.90
CA LEU A 489 14.52 -5.66 8.24
C LEU A 489 15.92 -6.05 8.75
N GLY A 490 16.95 -6.00 7.91
CA GLY A 490 18.28 -6.52 8.24
C GLY A 490 18.31 -8.04 8.44
N LEU A 491 17.51 -8.81 7.68
CA LEU A 491 17.37 -10.26 7.84
C LEU A 491 17.78 -11.02 6.57
N ASP A 492 18.40 -12.19 6.72
CA ASP A 492 18.80 -13.06 5.59
C ASP A 492 17.63 -13.80 4.91
N GLY A 493 16.49 -13.88 5.58
CA GLY A 493 15.27 -14.51 5.07
C GLY A 493 14.07 -14.17 5.93
N TYR A 494 12.93 -13.92 5.29
CA TYR A 494 11.70 -13.55 5.98
C TYR A 494 10.46 -14.10 5.25
N ALA A 495 9.72 -15.00 5.90
CA ALA A 495 8.53 -15.64 5.36
C ALA A 495 7.39 -15.51 6.38
N THR A 496 6.25 -14.97 5.94
CA THR A 496 5.13 -14.73 6.85
C THR A 496 4.21 -15.93 6.94
N TRP A 497 3.81 -16.29 8.15
CA TRP A 497 2.81 -17.33 8.42
C TRP A 497 1.86 -16.95 9.57
N THR A 498 2.02 -15.75 10.14
CA THR A 498 1.37 -15.30 11.37
C THR A 498 0.04 -14.59 11.15
N SER A 499 -0.47 -14.51 9.92
CA SER A 499 -1.78 -13.88 9.66
C SER A 499 -2.60 -14.60 8.58
N PRO A 500 -2.82 -15.91 8.69
CA PRO A 500 -3.48 -16.71 7.67
C PRO A 500 -4.97 -16.40 7.51
N ILE A 501 -5.65 -15.78 8.50
CA ILE A 501 -7.05 -15.37 8.35
C ILE A 501 -7.18 -14.24 7.32
N ARG A 502 -6.15 -13.40 7.18
CA ARG A 502 -6.16 -12.18 6.36
C ARG A 502 -5.11 -12.13 5.25
N LYS A 503 -4.27 -13.14 5.10
CA LYS A 503 -3.24 -13.24 4.05
C LYS A 503 -3.18 -14.65 3.44
N TYR A 504 -3.40 -14.74 2.14
CA TYR A 504 -3.32 -16.00 1.43
C TYR A 504 -1.89 -16.55 1.35
N SER A 505 -0.87 -15.68 1.35
CA SER A 505 0.55 -16.10 1.46
C SER A 505 0.80 -16.95 2.70
N ASP A 506 0.15 -16.60 3.80
CA ASP A 506 0.33 -17.24 5.09
C ASP A 506 -0.44 -18.57 5.12
N ILE A 507 -1.61 -18.67 4.47
CA ILE A 507 -2.29 -19.95 4.18
C ILE A 507 -1.38 -20.91 3.40
N VAL A 508 -0.67 -20.41 2.38
CA VAL A 508 0.26 -21.24 1.60
C VAL A 508 1.42 -21.71 2.48
N ASN A 509 2.04 -20.82 3.25
CA ASN A 509 3.12 -21.20 4.17
C ASN A 509 2.64 -22.14 5.28
N HIS A 510 1.40 -22.01 5.78
CA HIS A 510 0.78 -22.99 6.69
C HIS A 510 0.74 -24.39 6.08
N ARG A 511 0.29 -24.51 4.83
CA ARG A 511 0.26 -25.81 4.13
C ARG A 511 1.65 -26.41 3.96
N LEU A 512 2.64 -25.59 3.63
CA LEU A 512 4.03 -26.03 3.51
C LEU A 512 4.62 -26.48 4.85
N LEU A 513 4.40 -25.72 5.93
CA LEU A 513 4.82 -26.07 7.28
C LEU A 513 4.13 -27.36 7.75
N LYS A 514 2.84 -27.54 7.46
CA LYS A 514 2.11 -28.78 7.73
C LYS A 514 2.66 -29.98 6.97
N ALA A 515 3.05 -29.81 5.71
CA ALA A 515 3.71 -30.87 4.94
C ALA A 515 5.04 -31.30 5.59
N ILE A 516 5.83 -30.33 6.09
CA ILE A 516 7.06 -30.60 6.85
C ILE A 516 6.75 -31.41 8.12
N ILE A 517 5.73 -31.00 8.89
CA ILE A 517 5.30 -31.70 10.12
C ILE A 517 4.88 -33.14 9.82
N ALA A 518 4.13 -33.36 8.73
CA ALA A 518 3.67 -34.67 8.30
C ALA A 518 4.77 -35.54 7.67
N GLY A 519 5.97 -34.99 7.41
CA GLY A 519 7.01 -35.66 6.64
C GLY A 519 6.62 -35.94 5.18
N GLN A 520 5.71 -35.13 4.63
CA GLN A 520 5.18 -35.26 3.27
C GLN A 520 5.96 -34.36 2.31
N SER A 521 6.02 -34.76 1.03
CA SER A 521 6.53 -33.89 -0.03
C SER A 521 5.55 -32.75 -0.29
N ALA A 522 6.09 -31.54 -0.49
CA ALA A 522 5.34 -30.39 -0.97
C ALA A 522 5.82 -29.96 -2.35
N GLU A 523 4.97 -29.29 -3.12
CA GLU A 523 5.35 -28.68 -4.39
C GLU A 523 5.69 -27.20 -4.19
N LYS A 524 6.68 -26.71 -4.95
CA LYS A 524 7.02 -25.29 -4.98
C LYS A 524 5.82 -24.50 -5.52
N PRO A 525 5.33 -23.46 -4.82
CA PRO A 525 4.25 -22.64 -5.35
C PRO A 525 4.65 -21.98 -6.68
N ALA A 526 3.68 -21.83 -7.59
CA ALA A 526 3.94 -21.24 -8.90
C ALA A 526 4.35 -19.76 -8.81
N GLU A 527 5.27 -19.31 -9.67
CA GLU A 527 5.74 -17.91 -9.69
C GLU A 527 4.59 -16.92 -9.99
N ALA A 528 3.56 -17.33 -10.74
CA ALA A 528 2.36 -16.52 -10.98
C ALA A 528 1.62 -16.12 -9.68
N LEU A 529 1.77 -16.89 -8.60
CA LEU A 529 1.23 -16.52 -7.29
C LEU A 529 1.93 -15.27 -6.74
N ALA A 530 3.23 -15.10 -6.96
CA ALA A 530 3.97 -13.92 -6.50
C ALA A 530 3.44 -12.65 -7.16
N GLU A 531 3.21 -12.72 -8.49
CA GLU A 531 2.66 -11.62 -9.29
C GLU A 531 1.26 -11.24 -8.81
N HIS A 532 0.38 -12.23 -8.61
CA HIS A 532 -0.97 -12.02 -8.10
C HIS A 532 -0.98 -11.41 -6.68
N LEU A 533 -0.16 -11.93 -5.76
CA LEU A 533 -0.03 -11.37 -4.41
C LEU A 533 0.49 -9.91 -4.45
N ALA A 534 1.46 -9.61 -5.31
CA ALA A 534 1.99 -8.26 -5.46
C ALA A 534 0.94 -7.28 -6.03
N GLU A 535 0.19 -7.70 -7.05
CA GLU A 535 -0.90 -6.93 -7.65
C GLU A 535 -1.98 -6.62 -6.60
N ARG A 536 -2.49 -7.65 -5.91
CA ARG A 536 -3.54 -7.49 -4.90
C ARG A 536 -3.09 -6.64 -3.72
N ARG A 537 -1.84 -6.79 -3.25
CA ARG A 537 -1.25 -5.94 -2.20
C ARG A 537 -1.15 -4.48 -2.66
N ARG A 538 -0.83 -4.22 -3.93
CA ARG A 538 -0.83 -2.86 -4.49
C ARG A 538 -2.25 -2.30 -4.57
N ALA A 539 -3.21 -3.08 -5.06
CA ALA A 539 -4.60 -2.68 -5.19
C ALA A 539 -5.25 -2.37 -3.82
N ASN A 540 -4.96 -3.15 -2.78
CA ASN A 540 -5.44 -2.86 -1.41
C ASN A 540 -4.89 -1.53 -0.90
N ARG A 541 -3.55 -1.31 -0.98
CA ARG A 541 -2.92 -0.05 -0.55
C ARG A 541 -3.45 1.17 -1.31
N MET A 542 -3.74 1.02 -2.61
CA MET A 542 -4.34 2.09 -3.40
C MET A 542 -5.79 2.35 -2.99
N ALA A 543 -6.56 1.30 -2.67
CA ALA A 543 -7.95 1.47 -2.22
C ALA A 543 -8.03 2.14 -0.84
N GLU A 544 -7.23 1.70 0.12
CA GLU A 544 -7.13 2.34 1.45
C GLU A 544 -6.77 3.81 1.34
N ARG A 545 -5.72 4.13 0.55
CA ARG A 545 -5.31 5.51 0.30
C ARG A 545 -6.40 6.33 -0.39
N ASP A 546 -7.01 5.81 -1.45
CA ASP A 546 -8.03 6.53 -2.21
C ASP A 546 -9.23 6.88 -1.31
N VAL A 547 -9.72 5.93 -0.50
CA VAL A 547 -10.78 6.21 0.50
C VAL A 547 -10.29 7.25 1.51
N GLY A 548 -9.07 7.12 2.02
CA GLY A 548 -8.47 8.11 2.91
C GLY A 548 -8.46 9.51 2.31
N ASP A 549 -8.01 9.68 1.06
CA ASP A 549 -7.96 10.96 0.35
C ASP A 549 -9.38 11.59 0.23
N TRP A 550 -10.41 10.78 -0.01
CA TRP A 550 -11.81 11.23 0.02
C TRP A 550 -12.24 11.75 1.40
N LEU A 551 -11.92 11.00 2.44
CA LEU A 551 -12.31 11.33 3.81
C LEU A 551 -11.54 12.52 4.36
N TYR A 552 -10.26 12.66 4.04
CA TYR A 552 -9.46 13.85 4.35
C TYR A 552 -10.04 15.10 3.72
N ALA A 553 -10.44 15.05 2.45
CA ALA A 553 -11.08 16.18 1.79
C ALA A 553 -12.39 16.57 2.51
N ARG A 554 -13.25 15.60 2.83
CA ARG A 554 -14.49 15.86 3.58
C ARG A 554 -14.21 16.46 4.97
N TYR A 555 -13.25 15.90 5.70
CA TYR A 555 -12.88 16.33 7.04
C TYR A 555 -12.30 17.75 7.07
N LEU A 556 -11.47 18.10 6.07
CA LEU A 556 -10.78 19.40 6.02
C LEU A 556 -11.60 20.50 5.33
N GLN A 557 -12.70 20.16 4.65
CA GLN A 557 -13.55 21.13 3.96
C GLN A 557 -14.04 22.29 4.86
N PRO A 558 -14.47 22.07 6.12
CA PRO A 558 -14.88 23.17 7.01
C PRO A 558 -13.76 24.12 7.42
N TYR A 559 -12.49 23.68 7.30
CA TYR A 559 -11.32 24.49 7.64
C TYR A 559 -10.79 25.33 6.48
N ALA A 560 -11.29 25.10 5.25
CA ALA A 560 -10.86 25.82 4.06
C ALA A 560 -11.14 27.33 4.19
N GLY A 561 -10.09 28.15 4.00
CA GLY A 561 -10.16 29.60 4.11
C GLY A 561 -10.16 30.14 5.55
N THR A 562 -10.16 29.26 6.56
CA THR A 562 -10.02 29.66 7.97
C THR A 562 -8.54 29.89 8.31
N ASP A 563 -8.27 30.59 9.41
CA ASP A 563 -6.91 30.80 9.93
C ASP A 563 -6.46 29.70 10.91
N THR A 564 -7.13 28.54 10.89
CA THR A 564 -6.77 27.39 11.75
C THR A 564 -5.38 26.86 11.35
N PRO A 565 -4.38 26.90 12.25
CA PRO A 565 -3.04 26.40 11.95
C PRO A 565 -2.98 24.88 12.08
N PHE A 566 -2.24 24.25 11.17
CA PHE A 566 -1.88 22.84 11.22
C PHE A 566 -0.36 22.68 11.12
N PRO A 567 0.29 21.93 12.01
CA PRO A 567 1.68 21.50 11.81
C PRO A 567 1.75 20.52 10.63
N ALA A 568 2.68 20.77 9.70
CA ALA A 568 2.80 19.94 8.50
C ALA A 568 4.25 19.65 8.13
N GLU A 569 4.57 18.38 7.92
CA GLU A 569 5.87 17.90 7.46
C GLU A 569 5.95 17.98 5.93
N ILE A 570 7.03 18.56 5.37
CA ILE A 570 7.27 18.54 3.93
C ILE A 570 7.71 17.14 3.50
N ILE A 571 6.83 16.41 2.80
CA ILE A 571 7.06 15.02 2.39
C ILE A 571 7.58 14.87 0.96
N ASP A 572 7.38 15.89 0.11
CA ASP A 572 7.87 15.89 -1.27
C ASP A 572 7.97 17.31 -1.84
N ILE A 573 8.88 17.53 -2.78
CA ILE A 573 9.10 18.81 -3.46
C ILE A 573 9.11 18.56 -4.96
N THR A 574 8.29 19.31 -5.69
CA THR A 574 8.20 19.27 -7.15
C THR A 574 8.46 20.66 -7.72
N ARG A 575 8.65 20.76 -9.04
CA ARG A 575 8.77 22.08 -9.70
C ARG A 575 7.56 22.98 -9.46
N GLY A 576 6.37 22.40 -9.22
CA GLY A 576 5.13 23.15 -9.02
C GLY A 576 4.92 23.68 -7.60
N GLY A 577 5.68 23.19 -6.61
CA GLY A 577 5.43 23.46 -5.19
C GLY A 577 5.82 22.29 -4.29
N VAL A 578 5.30 22.27 -3.07
CA VAL A 578 5.62 21.24 -2.07
C VAL A 578 4.38 20.47 -1.64
N ARG A 579 4.54 19.17 -1.35
CA ARG A 579 3.51 18.37 -0.68
C ARG A 579 3.85 18.28 0.79
N VAL A 580 2.84 18.51 1.63
CA VAL A 580 2.98 18.45 3.08
C VAL A 580 2.01 17.42 3.66
N ARG A 581 2.41 16.73 4.72
CA ARG A 581 1.54 15.88 5.53
C ARG A 581 1.23 16.59 6.83
N LEU A 582 -0.04 16.79 7.15
CA LEU A 582 -0.46 17.33 8.45
C LEU A 582 -0.13 16.29 9.52
N THR A 583 0.62 16.66 10.56
CA THR A 583 1.17 15.67 11.52
C THR A 583 0.12 15.13 12.49
N ASP A 584 -0.96 15.88 12.71
CA ASP A 584 -1.97 15.51 13.71
C ASP A 584 -3.00 14.52 13.15
N ASN A 585 -3.24 14.55 11.84
CA ASN A 585 -4.27 13.72 11.19
C ASN A 585 -3.78 12.94 9.96
N GLY A 586 -2.59 13.22 9.41
CA GLY A 586 -2.02 12.46 8.30
C GLY A 586 -2.46 12.88 6.90
N ALA A 587 -3.35 13.87 6.77
CA ALA A 587 -3.80 14.37 5.48
C ALA A 587 -2.64 14.93 4.65
N VAL A 588 -2.67 14.69 3.34
CA VAL A 588 -1.70 15.26 2.41
C VAL A 588 -2.29 16.48 1.71
N ALA A 589 -1.62 17.63 1.85
CA ALA A 589 -1.97 18.87 1.18
C ALA A 589 -0.86 19.29 0.20
N PHE A 590 -1.22 20.05 -0.82
CA PHE A 590 -0.28 20.64 -1.76
C PHE A 590 -0.18 22.16 -1.55
N ILE A 591 1.05 22.68 -1.51
CA ILE A 591 1.35 24.10 -1.45
C ILE A 591 1.92 24.53 -2.80
N PRO A 592 1.14 25.20 -3.65
CA PRO A 592 1.64 25.79 -4.89
C PRO A 592 2.82 26.72 -4.64
N GLY A 593 3.82 26.74 -5.53
CA GLY A 593 4.98 27.62 -5.39
C GLY A 593 4.61 29.12 -5.27
N THR A 594 3.53 29.53 -5.94
CA THR A 594 2.99 30.91 -5.84
C THR A 594 2.46 31.28 -4.45
N PHE A 595 2.17 30.30 -3.59
CA PHE A 595 1.79 30.52 -2.19
C PHE A 595 3.01 30.61 -1.28
N ILE A 596 4.17 30.11 -1.72
CA ILE A 596 5.44 30.22 -1.01
C ILE A 596 6.09 31.57 -1.27
N HIS A 597 6.15 31.99 -2.53
CA HIS A 597 6.75 33.26 -2.93
C HIS A 597 6.06 33.83 -4.17
N PRO A 598 5.68 35.13 -4.19
CA PRO A 598 4.94 35.71 -5.32
C PRO A 598 5.77 35.90 -6.59
N VAL A 599 7.10 35.99 -6.48
CA VAL A 599 8.00 36.24 -7.64
C VAL A 599 8.59 34.93 -8.14
N LYS A 600 8.07 34.42 -9.26
CA LYS A 600 8.46 33.11 -9.81
C LYS A 600 9.96 32.98 -10.09
N ASP A 601 10.59 34.02 -10.63
CA ASP A 601 12.01 33.98 -11.02
C ASP A 601 12.96 33.92 -9.81
N GLU A 602 12.46 34.30 -8.62
CA GLU A 602 13.20 34.22 -7.37
C GLU A 602 12.98 32.88 -6.64
N LEU A 603 12.04 32.03 -7.09
CA LEU A 603 11.66 30.79 -6.44
C LEU A 603 12.17 29.57 -7.22
N GLN A 604 12.88 28.68 -6.54
CA GLN A 604 13.31 27.40 -7.09
C GLN A 604 12.89 26.25 -6.19
N CYS A 605 11.94 25.43 -6.66
CA CYS A 605 11.58 24.17 -6.02
C CYS A 605 12.29 23.01 -6.75
N SER A 606 13.22 22.35 -6.08
CA SER A 606 14.05 21.29 -6.69
C SER A 606 13.79 19.95 -6.03
N GLN A 607 13.19 19.04 -6.80
CA GLN A 607 13.01 17.64 -6.40
C GLN A 607 14.37 16.93 -6.22
N GLU A 608 15.35 17.27 -7.06
CA GLU A 608 16.67 16.63 -7.05
C GLU A 608 17.43 16.92 -5.76
N THR A 609 17.39 18.16 -5.29
CA THR A 609 18.03 18.60 -4.04
C THR A 609 17.12 18.45 -2.83
N GLY A 610 15.82 18.19 -3.03
CA GLY A 610 14.83 18.15 -1.95
C GLY A 610 14.74 19.47 -1.19
N SER A 611 14.92 20.60 -1.88
CA SER A 611 14.96 21.93 -1.27
C SER A 611 14.13 22.95 -2.06
N VAL A 612 13.59 23.93 -1.34
CA VAL A 612 12.99 25.14 -1.88
C VAL A 612 13.93 26.30 -1.58
N LEU A 613 14.34 27.01 -2.63
CA LEU A 613 15.20 28.18 -2.53
C LEU A 613 14.43 29.45 -2.90
N ILE A 614 14.68 30.54 -2.17
CA ILE A 614 14.18 31.88 -2.48
C ILE A 614 15.41 32.79 -2.61
N LYS A 615 15.55 33.47 -3.76
CA LYS A 615 16.71 34.32 -4.08
C LYS A 615 18.07 33.60 -3.93
N GLY A 616 18.08 32.29 -4.20
CA GLY A 616 19.28 31.45 -4.08
C GLY A 616 19.58 30.93 -2.67
N GLU A 617 18.79 31.29 -1.66
CA GLU A 617 18.95 30.80 -0.28
C GLU A 617 17.93 29.71 0.02
N VAL A 618 18.34 28.65 0.71
CA VAL A 618 17.44 27.57 1.11
C VAL A 618 16.43 28.08 2.14
N ARG A 619 15.15 28.02 1.79
CA ARG A 619 14.04 28.41 2.65
C ARG A 619 13.40 27.21 3.37
N TYR A 620 13.21 26.10 2.64
CA TYR A 620 12.61 24.86 3.15
C TYR A 620 13.32 23.64 2.58
N ARG A 621 13.27 22.52 3.29
CA ARG A 621 13.77 21.21 2.90
C ARG A 621 12.73 20.11 3.15
N LEU A 622 12.94 18.95 2.54
CA LEU A 622 12.23 17.73 2.94
C LEU A 622 12.37 17.50 4.46
N ASN A 623 11.30 17.02 5.08
CA ASN A 623 11.14 16.76 6.51
C ASN A 623 11.10 18.00 7.43
N ASP A 624 11.21 19.22 6.90
CA ASP A 624 10.90 20.41 7.70
C ASP A 624 9.43 20.38 8.12
N ILE A 625 9.17 20.70 9.39
CA ILE A 625 7.81 20.89 9.91
C ILE A 625 7.50 22.39 9.87
N ILE A 626 6.47 22.76 9.12
CA ILE A 626 6.03 24.14 8.95
C ILE A 626 4.55 24.28 9.35
N PRO A 627 4.15 25.40 9.98
CA PRO A 627 2.75 25.69 10.20
C PRO A 627 2.08 26.09 8.88
N VAL A 628 0.92 25.52 8.59
CA VAL A 628 0.13 25.81 7.39
C VAL A 628 -1.33 26.06 7.75
N LYS A 629 -2.05 26.76 6.88
CA LYS A 629 -3.52 26.78 6.89
C LYS A 629 -4.08 26.18 5.61
N ILE A 630 -5.31 25.68 5.67
CA ILE A 630 -6.01 25.14 4.50
C ILE A 630 -6.58 26.31 3.70
N GLU A 631 -6.10 26.50 2.48
CA GLU A 631 -6.56 27.57 1.59
C GLU A 631 -7.86 27.15 0.89
N GLU A 632 -7.88 25.95 0.32
CA GLU A 632 -8.99 25.47 -0.52
C GLU A 632 -9.03 23.94 -0.47
N VAL A 633 -10.24 23.37 -0.46
CA VAL A 633 -10.46 21.93 -0.68
C VAL A 633 -11.36 21.77 -1.89
N LYS A 634 -10.88 21.04 -2.90
CA LYS A 634 -11.60 20.78 -4.15
C LYS A 634 -12.24 19.41 -4.09
N MET A 635 -13.53 19.34 -3.76
CA MET A 635 -14.25 18.08 -3.57
C MET A 635 -14.30 17.21 -4.83
N GLU A 636 -14.30 17.81 -6.02
CA GLU A 636 -14.33 17.08 -7.29
C GLU A 636 -13.07 16.24 -7.49
N THR A 637 -11.90 16.77 -7.11
CA THR A 637 -10.60 16.11 -7.28
C THR A 637 -9.99 15.63 -5.96
N ARG A 638 -10.69 15.86 -4.84
CA ARG A 638 -10.26 15.60 -3.46
C ARG A 638 -8.89 16.21 -3.16
N SER A 639 -8.60 17.34 -3.79
CA SER A 639 -7.31 18.02 -3.66
C SER A 639 -7.38 19.06 -2.56
N ILE A 640 -6.47 18.97 -1.59
CA ILE A 640 -6.35 19.92 -0.49
C ILE A 640 -5.19 20.86 -0.81
N LEU A 641 -5.46 22.16 -0.89
CA LEU A 641 -4.46 23.21 -1.05
C LEU A 641 -4.20 23.87 0.30
N ALA A 642 -2.92 24.01 0.65
CA ALA A 642 -2.49 24.66 1.87
C ALA A 642 -1.57 25.84 1.57
N ARG A 643 -1.45 26.76 2.53
CA ARG A 643 -0.56 27.92 2.49
C ARG A 643 0.28 27.96 3.78
N PRO A 644 1.60 28.23 3.70
CA PRO A 644 2.41 28.48 4.90
C PRO A 644 1.90 29.71 5.66
N LEU A 645 1.95 29.66 6.99
CA LEU A 645 1.59 30.78 7.86
C LEU A 645 2.72 31.81 8.03
#